data_AF-A0A1I4LNZ2-F1
#
_entry.id   AF-A0A1I4LNZ2-F1
#
_cell.length_a   1.000
_cell.length_b   1.000
_cell.length_c   1.000
_cell.angle_alpha   90.00
_cell.angle_beta   90.00
_cell.angle_gamma   90.00
#
_symmetry.space_group_name_H-M   'P 1'
#
loop_
_entity.id
_entity.type
_entity.pdbx_description
1 polymer ?
#
loop_
_entity_poly.entity_id
_entity_poly.type
_entity_poly.pdbx_seq_one_letter_code
_entity_poly.pdbx_strand_id
1 'polypeptide(L)'
;MTGAGAGRARPAGPDDATAGADGPARYPNRFRNSGMTARHLRAHVLIVAWLAAALLMVAVREPLPAARWMAVHMFLLGAATTAVLVWSEHFAVAMLHAGMPSARWSAARLGAANLAVAGLLAGVWAASPVLTAVSATLLVAAAVAHLVMLVRLGRGALRGRLKPIAAYYQAATAALIAGAVLGGLLATGGAGGPDGYAGLRLAHIHATLLGWIGLPVLGTLFMLWPTVLGVPMKDRTVKVSRWVLRLTGGGLLVAVAALAIGRRWPAAAGLALYAGGAVLTAALLVRTVRGGRPVSAAAAWMLAAATCWLLIAVAADLVWLAARPLADAQTGIDALLPVLLIGFTAQILIGALTYLLPVVLGGDPKDRAAMRALLERGWPVRLAALNAGVALTAFPLPGPAATAGVLLVALPGAAFLALAAAVLVRGGRVLPQEAGRERAGRRPAVRGTVAGAAALAVLTALAVLTVLMTDGGGDTREPAAASPAGGGAATATRTVDVALTGMRVRPARIEVAAGTALRLKVTNEDAQRHDLRVEGGPATPMLGRGESARLDVGTVTASRQAWCTLPGHRAAGMTMDIVVGDRDTAEDGGGQEEHAPAAGAAGPDLAAEFSPGWASRPAGLPPAGPGRVHRVTLRTVEKDIEVAPGVRQRMWTFGGTAPGPTLRGRVGDTFEITLVNDGSIGHSIDFHAGALAPDRPMRTIEPGESLVYRFTAGRAGAWLYHCGTAPMLQHIANGMYGAVIVDPPQLPEVDREYLLVASQLYLGAVGSEGRVARMRANTPDAWAFNGVAGQYAREPLTARAGERVRFWVVAAGPGGGVAFHVVGTVFDTVYQEGAHRLRPEDPGGAQVLGLSTAQGGFVEAVFPEAGRYPFVDHDMRRAEAGAHGAVEVSE
;
A
#
# COMPACT_ATOMS: atom_id res chain seq x y z
N MET A 1 15.92 -43.44 -90.68
CA MET A 1 14.93 -43.74 -89.62
C MET A 1 14.89 -42.54 -88.68
N THR A 2 14.07 -41.50 -88.89
CA THR A 2 12.58 -41.38 -88.81
C THR A 2 12.08 -41.33 -87.36
N GLY A 3 11.42 -40.27 -86.86
CA GLY A 3 11.09 -38.95 -87.44
C GLY A 3 11.06 -37.86 -86.34
N ALA A 4 11.33 -36.58 -86.65
CA ALA A 4 10.39 -35.56 -87.18
C ALA A 4 9.55 -34.89 -86.05
N GLY A 5 9.39 -33.55 -85.97
CA GLY A 5 9.97 -32.42 -86.72
C GLY A 5 10.53 -31.35 -85.77
N ALA A 6 11.55 -30.58 -86.12
CA ALA A 6 11.57 -29.48 -87.12
C ALA A 6 11.05 -28.15 -86.53
N GLY A 7 11.97 -27.27 -86.10
CA GLY A 7 11.64 -26.00 -85.42
C GLY A 7 12.85 -25.07 -85.13
N ARG A 8 13.89 -25.09 -85.97
CA ARG A 8 14.91 -24.00 -86.03
C ARG A 8 14.29 -22.81 -86.82
N ALA A 9 14.72 -21.56 -86.75
CA ALA A 9 15.98 -20.93 -86.31
C ALA A 9 15.73 -19.42 -85.98
N ARG A 10 16.66 -18.46 -85.76
CA ARG A 10 18.14 -18.29 -85.91
C ARG A 10 18.62 -17.13 -84.96
N PRO A 11 19.87 -16.59 -84.95
CA PRO A 11 20.72 -16.71 -83.75
C PRO A 11 21.52 -15.42 -83.36
N ALA A 12 22.62 -15.63 -82.60
CA ALA A 12 23.71 -14.73 -82.23
C ALA A 12 23.40 -13.71 -81.09
N GLY A 13 24.36 -13.34 -80.21
CA GLY A 13 25.77 -13.74 -80.10
C GLY A 13 26.20 -14.01 -78.64
N PRO A 14 27.45 -14.44 -78.39
CA PRO A 14 27.89 -15.00 -77.10
C PRO A 14 28.45 -13.96 -76.12
N ASP A 15 28.38 -14.25 -74.81
CA ASP A 15 29.56 -14.72 -74.05
C ASP A 15 29.16 -15.27 -72.66
N ASP A 16 29.97 -16.18 -72.12
CA ASP A 16 29.66 -16.98 -70.93
C ASP A 16 30.10 -16.28 -69.63
N ALA A 17 29.15 -15.97 -68.72
CA ALA A 17 29.47 -15.32 -67.44
C ALA A 17 28.52 -15.70 -66.28
N THR A 18 28.74 -16.88 -65.69
CA THR A 18 28.32 -17.29 -64.33
C THR A 18 26.82 -17.22 -63.95
N ALA A 19 26.26 -18.38 -63.59
CA ALA A 19 24.88 -18.51 -63.14
C ALA A 19 24.60 -17.75 -61.82
N GLY A 20 23.80 -16.69 -61.88
CA GLY A 20 23.24 -16.00 -60.70
C GLY A 20 22.03 -16.74 -60.13
N ALA A 21 22.04 -17.04 -58.83
CA ALA A 21 20.93 -17.73 -58.17
C ALA A 21 19.81 -16.76 -57.77
N ASP A 22 18.60 -16.99 -58.28
CA ASP A 22 17.41 -16.21 -57.92
C ASP A 22 17.04 -16.38 -56.43
N GLY A 23 17.17 -15.28 -55.67
CA GLY A 23 16.74 -15.21 -54.28
C GLY A 23 15.23 -14.92 -54.17
N PRO A 24 14.52 -15.45 -53.15
CA PRO A 24 13.09 -15.26 -53.02
C PRO A 24 12.70 -13.78 -52.84
N ALA A 25 11.67 -13.36 -53.57
CA ALA A 25 11.26 -11.96 -53.69
C ALA A 25 11.07 -11.27 -52.32
N ARG A 26 11.79 -10.16 -52.12
CA ARG A 26 11.64 -9.30 -50.94
C ARG A 26 10.28 -8.60 -50.93
N TYR A 27 9.37 -9.04 -50.07
CA TYR A 27 8.17 -8.26 -49.75
C TYR A 27 8.57 -6.84 -49.28
N PRO A 28 8.06 -5.76 -49.89
CA PRO A 28 8.38 -4.40 -49.47
C PRO A 28 7.83 -4.17 -48.05
N ASN A 29 8.71 -3.79 -47.13
CA ASN A 29 8.36 -3.65 -45.72
C ASN A 29 7.47 -2.41 -45.50
N ARG A 30 6.15 -2.61 -45.54
CA ARG A 30 5.07 -1.60 -45.56
C ARG A 30 5.18 -0.51 -44.50
N PHE A 31 5.89 -0.77 -43.40
CA PHE A 31 6.07 0.17 -42.30
C PHE A 31 7.22 1.18 -42.51
N ARG A 32 8.21 0.87 -43.37
CA ARG A 32 9.48 1.61 -43.49
C ARG A 32 9.31 3.10 -43.87
N ASN A 33 8.25 3.44 -44.61
CA ASN A 33 7.95 4.82 -45.06
C ASN A 33 6.75 5.46 -44.34
N SER A 34 6.23 4.85 -43.25
CA SER A 34 4.93 5.23 -42.64
C SER A 34 5.01 6.21 -41.45
N GLY A 35 6.23 6.60 -41.05
CA GLY A 35 6.51 7.33 -39.81
C GLY A 35 6.28 6.52 -38.53
N MET A 36 5.96 5.22 -38.63
CA MET A 36 5.58 4.35 -37.51
C MET A 36 6.62 4.33 -36.38
N THR A 37 7.92 4.23 -36.70
CA THR A 37 9.02 4.22 -35.72
C THR A 37 8.95 5.44 -34.78
N ALA A 38 8.69 6.64 -35.31
CA ALA A 38 8.55 7.88 -34.53
C ALA A 38 7.20 8.01 -33.79
N ARG A 39 6.18 7.19 -34.13
CA ARG A 39 4.96 7.04 -33.32
C ARG A 39 5.23 6.13 -32.11
N HIS A 40 5.82 4.95 -32.35
CA HIS A 40 6.15 4.02 -31.27
C HIS A 40 7.21 4.58 -30.32
N LEU A 41 8.23 5.32 -30.79
CA LEU A 41 9.23 5.96 -29.93
C LEU A 41 8.58 6.85 -28.87
N ARG A 42 7.70 7.78 -29.28
CA ARG A 42 6.96 8.67 -28.37
C ARG A 42 6.04 7.90 -27.41
N ALA A 43 5.36 6.86 -27.90
CA ALA A 43 4.55 5.99 -27.04
C ALA A 43 5.38 5.28 -25.95
N HIS A 44 6.56 4.76 -26.29
CA HIS A 44 7.41 4.08 -25.31
C HIS A 44 8.04 5.04 -24.29
N VAL A 45 8.31 6.31 -24.66
CA VAL A 45 8.69 7.34 -23.69
C VAL A 45 7.57 7.58 -22.67
N LEU A 46 6.30 7.69 -23.10
CA LEU A 46 5.15 7.81 -22.19
C LEU A 46 5.00 6.57 -21.28
N ILE A 47 5.18 5.36 -21.82
CA ILE A 47 5.16 4.12 -21.03
C ILE A 47 6.25 4.13 -19.95
N VAL A 48 7.49 4.51 -20.30
CA VAL A 48 8.61 4.60 -19.34
C VAL A 48 8.34 5.68 -18.28
N ALA A 49 7.77 6.82 -18.64
CA ALA A 49 7.40 7.87 -17.70
C ALA A 49 6.36 7.40 -16.67
N TRP A 50 5.29 6.73 -17.12
CA TRP A 50 4.29 6.14 -16.22
C TRP A 50 4.87 5.03 -15.32
N LEU A 51 5.80 4.21 -15.83
CA LEU A 51 6.47 3.18 -15.03
C LEU A 51 7.42 3.79 -13.98
N ALA A 52 8.10 4.90 -14.30
CA ALA A 52 8.90 5.65 -13.34
C ALA A 52 8.03 6.31 -12.25
N ALA A 53 6.90 6.91 -12.62
CA ALA A 53 5.95 7.49 -11.68
C ALA A 53 5.32 6.43 -10.75
N ALA A 54 4.95 5.26 -11.28
CA ALA A 54 4.47 4.15 -10.48
C ALA A 54 5.53 3.63 -9.49
N LEU A 55 6.79 3.49 -9.92
CA LEU A 55 7.89 3.12 -9.02
C LEU A 55 8.16 4.17 -7.94
N LEU A 56 8.07 5.46 -8.27
CA LEU A 56 8.16 6.54 -7.28
C LEU A 56 7.07 6.42 -6.22
N MET A 57 5.81 6.18 -6.61
CA MET A 57 4.70 5.98 -5.68
C MET A 57 4.87 4.73 -4.80
N VAL A 58 5.55 3.67 -5.27
CA VAL A 58 5.93 2.52 -4.43
C VAL A 58 7.02 2.90 -3.42
N ALA A 59 7.95 3.79 -3.76
CA ALA A 59 9.00 4.26 -2.87
C ALA A 59 8.48 5.23 -1.78
N VAL A 60 7.55 6.13 -2.11
CA VAL A 60 6.96 7.09 -1.16
C VAL A 60 5.66 6.59 -0.51
N ARG A 61 5.51 5.27 -0.35
CA ARG A 61 4.24 4.65 0.05
C ARG A 61 3.82 4.90 1.51
N GLU A 62 4.78 5.05 2.43
CA GLU A 62 4.51 5.21 3.87
C GLU A 62 3.92 6.60 4.22
N PRO A 63 4.46 7.74 3.73
CA PRO A 63 3.91 9.07 4.04
C PRO A 63 2.60 9.44 3.31
N LEU A 64 2.07 8.59 2.43
CA LEU A 64 0.95 8.95 1.53
C LEU A 64 -0.14 7.85 1.50
N PRO A 65 -1.27 8.02 2.24
CA PRO A 65 -2.33 7.01 2.33
C PRO A 65 -2.92 6.52 0.99
N ALA A 66 -2.89 7.34 -0.05
CA ALA A 66 -3.37 6.98 -1.39
C ALA A 66 -2.32 6.30 -2.30
N ALA A 67 -1.05 6.20 -1.88
CA ALA A 67 0.05 5.80 -2.75
C ALA A 67 -0.09 4.39 -3.34
N ARG A 68 -0.66 3.42 -2.60
CA ARG A 68 -0.94 2.07 -3.14
C ARG A 68 -1.94 2.12 -4.29
N TRP A 69 -3.02 2.90 -4.16
CA TRP A 69 -4.00 3.09 -5.24
C TRP A 69 -3.36 3.80 -6.44
N MET A 70 -2.58 4.85 -6.17
CA MET A 70 -1.91 5.65 -7.19
C MET A 70 -0.91 4.83 -8.00
N ALA A 71 -0.04 4.04 -7.34
CA ALA A 71 0.93 3.17 -7.99
C ALA A 71 0.26 2.12 -8.90
N VAL A 72 -0.84 1.50 -8.44
CA VAL A 72 -1.60 0.52 -9.22
C VAL A 72 -2.19 1.16 -10.49
N HIS A 73 -2.78 2.35 -10.39
CA HIS A 73 -3.41 3.00 -11.53
C HIS A 73 -2.39 3.66 -12.48
N MET A 74 -1.30 4.25 -11.97
CA MET A 74 -0.17 4.68 -12.83
C MET A 74 0.42 3.51 -13.64
N PHE A 75 0.55 2.33 -13.02
CA PHE A 75 1.05 1.13 -13.67
C PHE A 75 0.05 0.54 -14.70
N LEU A 76 -1.19 0.27 -14.30
CA LEU A 76 -2.19 -0.36 -15.16
C LEU A 76 -2.82 0.63 -16.15
N LEU A 77 -3.37 1.71 -15.63
CA LEU A 77 -4.15 2.69 -16.39
C LEU A 77 -3.27 3.71 -17.12
N GLY A 78 -2.08 4.02 -16.58
CA GLY A 78 -1.04 4.77 -17.30
C GLY A 78 -0.25 3.90 -18.26
N ALA A 79 0.73 3.15 -17.74
CA ALA A 79 1.73 2.45 -18.55
C ALA A 79 1.15 1.29 -19.39
N ALA A 80 0.50 0.31 -18.76
CA ALA A 80 0.04 -0.89 -19.46
C ALA A 80 -1.05 -0.57 -20.48
N THR A 81 -1.99 0.33 -20.14
CA THR A 81 -3.03 0.83 -21.05
C THR A 81 -2.42 1.58 -22.25
N THR A 82 -1.42 2.44 -22.04
CA THR A 82 -0.71 3.11 -23.14
C THR A 82 0.01 2.09 -24.05
N ALA A 83 0.58 1.02 -23.48
CA ALA A 83 1.15 -0.09 -24.26
C ALA A 83 0.07 -0.82 -25.08
N VAL A 84 -1.03 -1.25 -24.46
CA VAL A 84 -2.12 -1.99 -25.13
C VAL A 84 -2.76 -1.14 -26.23
N LEU A 85 -3.06 0.14 -26.00
CA LEU A 85 -3.65 1.07 -26.99
C LEU A 85 -2.77 1.27 -28.24
N VAL A 86 -1.47 1.04 -28.15
CA VAL A 86 -0.51 1.21 -29.25
C VAL A 86 -0.22 -0.11 -29.96
N TRP A 87 0.00 -1.19 -29.21
CA TRP A 87 0.25 -2.51 -29.77
C TRP A 87 -0.99 -3.13 -30.41
N SER A 88 -2.20 -2.88 -29.88
CA SER A 88 -3.46 -3.30 -30.51
C SER A 88 -3.68 -2.67 -31.88
N GLU A 89 -3.39 -1.37 -32.06
CA GLU A 89 -3.47 -0.70 -33.38
C GLU A 89 -2.47 -1.33 -34.35
N HIS A 90 -1.21 -1.48 -33.92
CA HIS A 90 -0.14 -2.10 -34.70
C HIS A 90 -0.50 -3.53 -35.14
N PHE A 91 -0.90 -4.40 -34.21
CA PHE A 91 -1.24 -5.78 -34.50
C PHE A 91 -2.56 -5.92 -35.26
N ALA A 92 -3.57 -5.08 -35.02
CA ALA A 92 -4.79 -5.09 -35.81
C ALA A 92 -4.49 -4.76 -37.29
N VAL A 93 -3.71 -3.71 -37.57
CA VAL A 93 -3.31 -3.37 -38.94
C VAL A 93 -2.50 -4.50 -39.58
N ALA A 94 -1.51 -5.06 -38.88
CA ALA A 94 -0.67 -6.13 -39.39
C ALA A 94 -1.46 -7.42 -39.70
N MET A 95 -2.28 -7.90 -38.76
CA MET A 95 -3.03 -9.16 -38.91
C MET A 95 -4.17 -9.05 -39.94
N LEU A 96 -4.83 -7.90 -40.00
CA LEU A 96 -5.94 -7.64 -40.91
C LEU A 96 -5.49 -7.16 -42.31
N HIS A 97 -4.19 -6.89 -42.48
CA HIS A 97 -3.57 -6.34 -43.70
C HIS A 97 -4.16 -4.97 -44.14
N ALA A 98 -4.78 -4.27 -43.19
CA ALA A 98 -5.52 -3.02 -43.42
C ALA A 98 -4.60 -1.81 -43.70
N GLY A 99 -5.20 -0.67 -44.04
CA GLY A 99 -4.50 0.62 -44.09
C GLY A 99 -4.17 1.13 -42.69
N MET A 100 -3.06 1.86 -42.57
CA MET A 100 -2.69 2.55 -41.32
C MET A 100 -3.64 3.73 -41.04
N PRO A 101 -4.11 3.92 -39.79
CA PRO A 101 -4.76 5.16 -39.38
C PRO A 101 -3.86 6.39 -39.56
N SER A 102 -4.49 7.56 -39.78
CA SER A 102 -3.77 8.81 -40.00
C SER A 102 -2.96 9.21 -38.76
N ALA A 103 -1.78 9.81 -38.98
CA ALA A 103 -0.86 10.14 -37.89
C ALA A 103 -1.49 11.09 -36.84
N ARG A 104 -2.34 12.03 -37.30
CA ARG A 104 -3.10 12.94 -36.42
C ARG A 104 -4.14 12.19 -35.58
N TRP A 105 -4.87 11.23 -36.16
CA TRP A 105 -5.87 10.44 -35.43
C TRP A 105 -5.26 9.55 -34.35
N SER A 106 -4.23 8.75 -34.68
CA SER A 106 -3.56 7.89 -33.69
C SER A 106 -2.98 8.71 -32.53
N ALA A 107 -2.41 9.89 -32.83
CA ALA A 107 -1.85 10.79 -31.83
C ALA A 107 -2.92 11.44 -30.94
N ALA A 108 -3.98 11.99 -31.52
CA ALA A 108 -5.09 12.60 -30.77
C ALA A 108 -5.78 11.57 -29.85
N ARG A 109 -6.03 10.36 -30.36
CA ARG A 109 -6.60 9.24 -29.59
C ARG A 109 -5.74 8.85 -28.38
N LEU A 110 -4.41 8.75 -28.57
CA LEU A 110 -3.49 8.37 -27.51
C LEU A 110 -3.29 9.49 -26.48
N GLY A 111 -3.26 10.75 -26.94
CA GLY A 111 -3.17 11.95 -26.10
C GLY A 111 -4.43 12.15 -25.25
N ALA A 112 -5.62 12.05 -25.84
CA ALA A 112 -6.89 12.14 -25.12
C ALA A 112 -7.01 11.06 -24.03
N ALA A 113 -6.60 9.82 -24.33
CA ALA A 113 -6.54 8.75 -23.34
C ALA A 113 -5.57 9.10 -22.19
N ASN A 114 -4.33 9.52 -22.49
CA ASN A 114 -3.35 9.84 -21.45
C ASN A 114 -3.74 11.07 -20.61
N LEU A 115 -4.37 12.08 -21.22
CA LEU A 115 -4.91 13.25 -20.52
C LEU A 115 -6.06 12.85 -19.58
N ALA A 116 -6.96 11.98 -20.04
CA ALA A 116 -8.05 11.44 -19.21
C ALA A 116 -7.51 10.65 -18.02
N VAL A 117 -6.44 9.87 -18.21
CA VAL A 117 -5.79 9.14 -17.11
C VAL A 117 -5.14 10.09 -16.11
N ALA A 118 -4.38 11.08 -16.57
CA ALA A 118 -3.78 12.08 -15.69
C ALA A 118 -4.84 12.88 -14.90
N GLY A 119 -5.92 13.30 -15.56
CA GLY A 119 -7.06 13.97 -14.95
C GLY A 119 -7.81 13.08 -13.93
N LEU A 120 -7.95 11.78 -14.20
CA LEU A 120 -8.60 10.84 -13.27
C LEU A 120 -7.75 10.63 -12.01
N LEU A 121 -6.43 10.46 -12.16
CA LEU A 121 -5.51 10.33 -11.03
C LEU A 121 -5.49 11.61 -10.18
N ALA A 122 -5.45 12.78 -10.82
CA ALA A 122 -5.52 14.07 -10.14
C ALA A 122 -6.87 14.31 -9.46
N GLY A 123 -7.98 13.93 -10.11
CA GLY A 123 -9.33 14.03 -9.57
C GLY A 123 -9.53 13.22 -8.29
N VAL A 124 -9.07 11.97 -8.28
CA VAL A 124 -9.15 11.10 -7.09
C VAL A 124 -8.19 11.58 -5.98
N TRP A 125 -6.98 12.03 -6.31
CA TRP A 125 -6.04 12.57 -5.33
C TRP A 125 -6.57 13.86 -4.67
N ALA A 126 -7.13 14.79 -5.47
CA ALA A 126 -7.72 16.03 -4.98
C ALA A 126 -9.15 15.86 -4.44
N ALA A 127 -9.62 14.62 -4.23
CA ALA A 127 -10.99 14.28 -3.79
C ALA A 127 -12.11 15.00 -4.59
N SER A 128 -11.88 15.30 -5.87
CA SER A 128 -12.78 16.08 -6.71
C SER A 128 -13.71 15.16 -7.53
N PRO A 129 -15.00 15.04 -7.19
CA PRO A 129 -15.92 14.18 -7.91
C PRO A 129 -16.16 14.69 -9.34
N VAL A 130 -16.16 16.01 -9.57
CA VAL A 130 -16.35 16.62 -10.89
C VAL A 130 -15.18 16.30 -11.82
N LEU A 131 -13.94 16.53 -11.39
CA LEU A 131 -12.76 16.22 -12.21
C LEU A 131 -12.65 14.71 -12.47
N THR A 132 -12.97 13.88 -11.48
CA THR A 132 -13.02 12.42 -11.60
C THR A 132 -14.06 11.97 -12.63
N ALA A 133 -15.30 12.48 -12.56
CA ALA A 133 -16.36 12.13 -13.49
C ALA A 133 -16.05 12.56 -14.93
N VAL A 134 -15.62 13.82 -15.14
CA VAL A 134 -15.23 14.35 -16.46
C VAL A 134 -14.09 13.53 -17.07
N SER A 135 -13.09 13.18 -16.26
CA SER A 135 -11.95 12.38 -16.72
C SER A 135 -12.34 10.94 -17.05
N ALA A 136 -13.24 10.32 -16.27
CA ALA A 136 -13.78 9.00 -16.57
C ALA A 136 -14.60 9.01 -17.89
N THR A 137 -15.43 10.04 -18.12
CA THR A 137 -16.16 10.22 -19.40
C THR A 137 -15.20 10.39 -20.58
N LEU A 138 -14.14 11.18 -20.44
CA LEU A 138 -13.13 11.37 -21.50
C LEU A 138 -12.36 10.06 -21.80
N LEU A 139 -12.04 9.26 -20.78
CA LEU A 139 -11.42 7.95 -20.92
C LEU A 139 -12.35 6.98 -21.68
N VAL A 140 -13.63 6.93 -21.32
CA VAL A 140 -14.65 6.14 -22.03
C VAL A 140 -14.75 6.58 -23.50
N ALA A 141 -14.80 7.89 -23.78
CA ALA A 141 -14.85 8.41 -25.15
C ALA A 141 -13.60 8.00 -25.97
N ALA A 142 -12.40 8.08 -25.38
CA ALA A 142 -11.15 7.65 -26.03
C ALA A 142 -11.11 6.14 -26.29
N ALA A 143 -11.65 5.32 -25.36
CA ALA A 143 -11.77 3.87 -25.52
C ALA A 143 -12.82 3.49 -26.59
N VAL A 144 -13.97 4.18 -26.64
CA VAL A 144 -14.99 4.01 -27.71
C VAL A 144 -14.40 4.37 -29.08
N ALA A 145 -13.67 5.49 -29.18
CA ALA A 145 -12.98 5.87 -30.42
C ALA A 145 -11.95 4.81 -30.89
N HIS A 146 -11.27 4.15 -29.94
CA HIS A 146 -10.39 3.03 -30.23
C HIS A 146 -11.14 1.76 -30.68
N LEU A 147 -12.24 1.41 -30.01
CA LEU A 147 -13.07 0.25 -30.39
C LEU A 147 -13.68 0.44 -31.79
N VAL A 148 -14.21 1.63 -32.09
CA VAL A 148 -14.74 1.97 -33.43
C VAL A 148 -13.66 1.85 -34.50
N MET A 149 -12.42 2.26 -34.23
CA MET A 149 -11.28 2.06 -35.13
C MET A 149 -10.99 0.56 -35.35
N LEU A 150 -10.88 -0.23 -34.28
CA LEU A 150 -10.65 -1.69 -34.37
C LEU A 150 -11.77 -2.42 -35.13
N VAL A 151 -13.03 -2.00 -34.97
CA VAL A 151 -14.18 -2.55 -35.70
C VAL A 151 -14.17 -2.15 -37.18
N ARG A 152 -13.85 -0.89 -37.51
CA ARG A 152 -13.73 -0.41 -38.91
C ARG A 152 -12.62 -1.18 -39.65
N LEU A 153 -11.44 -1.35 -39.04
CA LEU A 153 -10.35 -2.17 -39.58
C LEU A 153 -10.82 -3.63 -39.80
N GLY A 154 -11.59 -4.20 -38.86
CA GLY A 154 -12.13 -5.56 -38.96
C GLY A 154 -13.19 -5.74 -40.05
N ARG A 155 -13.92 -4.69 -40.43
CA ARG A 155 -14.94 -4.73 -41.50
C ARG A 155 -14.31 -4.70 -42.90
N GLY A 156 -13.30 -3.85 -43.14
CA GLY A 156 -12.59 -3.80 -44.43
C GLY A 156 -11.71 -5.02 -44.75
N ALA A 157 -11.42 -5.86 -43.75
CA ALA A 157 -10.54 -7.02 -43.90
C ALA A 157 -11.28 -8.25 -44.49
N LEU A 158 -11.26 -8.36 -45.82
CA LEU A 158 -12.00 -9.39 -46.58
C LEU A 158 -11.48 -10.83 -46.42
N ARG A 159 -10.16 -11.07 -46.24
CA ARG A 159 -9.57 -12.43 -46.25
C ARG A 159 -8.52 -12.72 -45.16
N GLY A 160 -8.52 -11.99 -44.05
CA GLY A 160 -7.51 -12.14 -42.99
C GLY A 160 -7.62 -13.44 -42.18
N ARG A 161 -6.70 -14.41 -42.38
CA ARG A 161 -6.58 -15.66 -41.58
C ARG A 161 -6.49 -15.43 -40.07
N LEU A 162 -5.98 -14.26 -39.64
CA LEU A 162 -5.82 -13.86 -38.24
C LEU A 162 -6.94 -12.97 -37.69
N LYS A 163 -8.05 -12.77 -38.43
CA LYS A 163 -9.22 -11.99 -38.00
C LYS A 163 -9.76 -12.37 -36.60
N PRO A 164 -9.76 -13.65 -36.15
CA PRO A 164 -10.13 -14.01 -34.78
C PRO A 164 -9.23 -13.42 -33.69
N ILE A 165 -7.95 -13.15 -33.95
CA ILE A 165 -7.05 -12.56 -32.95
C ILE A 165 -7.35 -11.07 -32.76
N ALA A 166 -7.73 -10.36 -33.82
CA ALA A 166 -8.15 -8.96 -33.73
C ALA A 166 -9.38 -8.75 -32.82
N ALA A 167 -10.24 -9.77 -32.69
CA ALA A 167 -11.41 -9.74 -31.82
C ALA A 167 -11.06 -9.75 -30.31
N TYR A 168 -9.87 -10.22 -29.90
CA TYR A 168 -9.41 -10.10 -28.51
C TYR A 168 -9.25 -8.63 -28.10
N TYR A 169 -8.64 -7.79 -28.95
CA TYR A 169 -8.50 -6.35 -28.67
C TYR A 169 -9.85 -5.63 -28.65
N GLN A 170 -10.82 -6.06 -29.47
CA GLN A 170 -12.18 -5.52 -29.46
C GLN A 170 -12.88 -5.86 -28.14
N ALA A 171 -12.85 -7.13 -27.70
CA ALA A 171 -13.41 -7.56 -26.42
C ALA A 171 -12.71 -6.90 -25.23
N ALA A 172 -11.37 -6.76 -25.28
CA ALA A 172 -10.60 -6.04 -24.28
C ALA A 172 -11.00 -4.57 -24.18
N THR A 173 -11.15 -3.87 -25.31
CA THR A 173 -11.54 -2.45 -25.29
C THR A 173 -12.97 -2.27 -24.77
N ALA A 174 -13.88 -3.21 -25.04
CA ALA A 174 -15.19 -3.24 -24.40
C ALA A 174 -15.09 -3.45 -22.87
N ALA A 175 -14.18 -4.32 -22.42
CA ALA A 175 -13.90 -4.51 -21.00
C ALA A 175 -13.23 -3.29 -20.34
N LEU A 176 -12.42 -2.50 -21.06
CA LEU A 176 -11.92 -1.19 -20.60
C LEU A 176 -13.07 -0.18 -20.45
N ILE A 177 -14.00 -0.12 -21.40
CA ILE A 177 -15.16 0.77 -21.31
C ILE A 177 -16.02 0.39 -20.10
N ALA A 178 -16.31 -0.90 -19.92
CA ALA A 178 -17.01 -1.40 -18.73
C ALA A 178 -16.23 -1.07 -17.45
N GLY A 179 -14.93 -1.39 -17.39
CA GLY A 179 -14.07 -1.10 -16.24
C GLY A 179 -14.01 0.39 -15.88
N ALA A 180 -13.96 1.29 -16.87
CA ALA A 180 -13.97 2.73 -16.66
C ALA A 180 -15.32 3.25 -16.14
N VAL A 181 -16.44 2.72 -16.64
CA VAL A 181 -17.78 3.04 -16.11
C VAL A 181 -17.95 2.52 -14.69
N LEU A 182 -17.57 1.27 -14.42
CA LEU A 182 -17.58 0.67 -13.08
C LEU A 182 -16.69 1.45 -12.11
N GLY A 183 -15.49 1.83 -12.53
CA GLY A 183 -14.55 2.64 -11.75
C GLY A 183 -15.08 4.05 -11.46
N GLY A 184 -15.75 4.68 -12.43
CA GLY A 184 -16.45 5.95 -12.25
C GLY A 184 -17.56 5.84 -11.20
N LEU A 185 -18.43 4.83 -11.31
CA LEU A 185 -19.52 4.57 -10.35
C LEU A 185 -19.01 4.30 -8.92
N LEU A 186 -17.91 3.55 -8.79
CA LEU A 186 -17.24 3.31 -7.50
C LEU A 186 -16.68 4.62 -6.91
N ALA A 187 -16.09 5.49 -7.74
CA ALA A 187 -15.50 6.76 -7.32
C ALA A 187 -16.51 7.90 -7.10
N THR A 188 -17.77 7.74 -7.53
CA THR A 188 -18.87 8.70 -7.31
C THR A 188 -20.00 8.17 -6.42
N GLY A 189 -19.83 6.98 -5.81
CA GLY A 189 -20.74 6.43 -4.80
C GLY A 189 -22.00 5.72 -5.31
N GLY A 190 -22.18 5.57 -6.62
CA GLY A 190 -23.40 5.02 -7.26
C GLY A 190 -23.51 3.48 -7.24
N ALA A 191 -23.00 2.78 -6.23
CA ALA A 191 -22.34 1.50 -6.43
C ALA A 191 -22.83 0.28 -5.59
N GLY A 192 -24.14 -0.04 -5.51
CA GLY A 192 -24.60 -1.14 -4.62
C GLY A 192 -24.35 -0.80 -3.15
N GLY A 193 -24.17 -1.65 -2.15
CA GLY A 193 -24.22 -3.11 -1.88
C GLY A 193 -22.97 -3.51 -1.04
N PRO A 194 -22.95 -4.37 0.01
CA PRO A 194 -21.69 -5.05 0.31
C PRO A 194 -21.46 -6.00 -0.87
N ASP A 195 -22.50 -6.75 -1.21
CA ASP A 195 -22.62 -7.60 -2.38
C ASP A 195 -22.53 -6.81 -3.70
N GLY A 196 -23.00 -5.56 -3.72
CA GLY A 196 -23.03 -4.70 -4.90
C GLY A 196 -21.81 -3.78 -5.05
N TYR A 197 -21.21 -3.25 -4.00
CA TYR A 197 -19.95 -2.51 -4.07
C TYR A 197 -18.78 -3.48 -4.17
N ALA A 198 -18.71 -4.53 -3.35
CA ALA A 198 -17.73 -5.60 -3.56
C ALA A 198 -17.99 -6.28 -4.90
N GLY A 199 -19.26 -6.46 -5.29
CA GLY A 199 -19.65 -6.88 -6.63
C GLY A 199 -19.08 -5.99 -7.74
N LEU A 200 -19.31 -4.68 -7.71
CA LEU A 200 -18.82 -3.73 -8.71
C LEU A 200 -17.31 -3.52 -8.64
N ARG A 201 -16.67 -3.62 -7.46
CA ARG A 201 -15.21 -3.57 -7.28
C ARG A 201 -14.56 -4.83 -7.85
N LEU A 202 -15.08 -6.01 -7.54
CA LEU A 202 -14.65 -7.27 -8.16
C LEU A 202 -14.88 -7.25 -9.67
N ALA A 203 -16.05 -6.76 -10.14
CA ALA A 203 -16.36 -6.59 -11.56
C ALA A 203 -15.38 -5.62 -12.25
N HIS A 204 -15.04 -4.50 -11.62
CA HIS A 204 -14.04 -3.53 -12.10
C HIS A 204 -12.64 -4.16 -12.19
N ILE A 205 -12.20 -4.87 -11.15
CA ILE A 205 -10.92 -5.57 -11.11
C ILE A 205 -10.87 -6.66 -12.20
N HIS A 206 -11.93 -7.46 -12.35
CA HIS A 206 -12.06 -8.47 -13.40
C HIS A 206 -12.04 -7.84 -14.81
N ALA A 207 -12.85 -6.80 -15.04
CA ALA A 207 -12.94 -6.12 -16.33
C ALA A 207 -11.62 -5.45 -16.75
N THR A 208 -10.85 -4.91 -15.79
CA THR A 208 -9.56 -4.28 -16.05
C THR A 208 -8.41 -5.29 -16.15
N LEU A 209 -8.23 -6.19 -15.19
CA LEU A 209 -7.11 -7.14 -15.19
C LEU A 209 -7.32 -8.34 -16.10
N LEU A 210 -8.46 -9.04 -16.03
CA LEU A 210 -8.74 -10.20 -16.87
C LEU A 210 -9.27 -9.80 -18.25
N GLY A 211 -10.03 -8.70 -18.33
CA GLY A 211 -10.50 -8.11 -19.58
C GLY A 211 -9.45 -7.30 -20.32
N TRP A 212 -9.21 -6.07 -19.88
CA TRP A 212 -8.39 -5.12 -20.61
C TRP A 212 -6.90 -5.51 -20.69
N ILE A 213 -6.32 -6.14 -19.65
CA ILE A 213 -4.95 -6.67 -19.72
C ILE A 213 -4.92 -8.14 -20.17
N GLY A 214 -5.78 -9.00 -19.62
CA GLY A 214 -5.78 -10.44 -19.86
C GLY A 214 -6.10 -10.83 -21.31
N LEU A 215 -7.18 -10.29 -21.91
CA LEU A 215 -7.58 -10.66 -23.27
C LEU A 215 -6.55 -10.26 -24.34
N PRO A 216 -5.95 -9.04 -24.35
CA PRO A 216 -4.90 -8.70 -25.31
C PRO A 216 -3.68 -9.61 -25.18
N VAL A 217 -3.31 -10.02 -23.96
CA VAL A 217 -2.18 -10.93 -23.75
C VAL A 217 -2.48 -12.32 -24.29
N LEU A 218 -3.61 -12.92 -23.92
CA LEU A 218 -4.02 -14.23 -24.43
C LEU A 218 -4.12 -14.23 -25.97
N GLY A 219 -4.71 -13.19 -26.55
CA GLY A 219 -4.77 -13.00 -28.01
C GLY A 219 -3.38 -12.87 -28.64
N THR A 220 -2.51 -12.03 -28.08
CA THR A 220 -1.14 -11.79 -28.56
C THR A 220 -0.29 -13.06 -28.50
N LEU A 221 -0.40 -13.86 -27.43
CA LEU A 221 0.40 -15.07 -27.23
C LEU A 221 0.25 -16.08 -28.38
N PHE A 222 -0.93 -16.24 -28.99
CA PHE A 222 -1.11 -17.13 -30.14
C PHE A 222 -0.23 -16.82 -31.36
N MET A 223 0.27 -15.59 -31.46
CA MET A 223 1.17 -15.11 -32.51
C MET A 223 2.59 -14.90 -31.96
N LEU A 224 2.72 -14.14 -30.86
CA LEU A 224 4.01 -13.77 -30.27
C LEU A 224 4.79 -15.01 -29.78
N TRP A 225 4.13 -16.01 -29.20
CA TRP A 225 4.83 -17.18 -28.65
C TRP A 225 5.50 -18.04 -29.75
N PRO A 226 4.82 -18.48 -30.83
CA PRO A 226 5.50 -19.08 -31.97
C PRO A 226 6.64 -18.23 -32.54
N THR A 227 6.43 -16.91 -32.66
CA THR A 227 7.41 -15.95 -33.20
C THR A 227 8.63 -15.73 -32.28
N VAL A 228 8.46 -15.82 -30.96
CA VAL A 228 9.55 -15.84 -29.95
C VAL A 228 10.31 -17.17 -29.98
N LEU A 229 9.60 -18.29 -30.13
CA LEU A 229 10.19 -19.62 -30.23
C LEU A 229 10.83 -19.94 -31.61
N GLY A 230 10.56 -19.14 -32.64
CA GLY A 230 11.06 -19.34 -34.00
C GLY A 230 10.34 -20.45 -34.77
N VAL A 231 9.13 -20.85 -34.34
CA VAL A 231 8.37 -21.96 -34.93
C VAL A 231 7.16 -21.47 -35.74
N PRO A 232 6.79 -22.12 -36.86
CA PRO A 232 5.65 -21.72 -37.68
C PRO A 232 4.31 -21.95 -36.97
N MET A 233 3.40 -20.98 -37.08
CA MET A 233 2.06 -21.04 -36.48
C MET A 233 1.13 -22.00 -37.24
N LYS A 234 0.89 -23.17 -36.65
CA LYS A 234 0.03 -24.23 -37.20
C LYS A 234 -1.45 -23.82 -37.31
N ASP A 235 -2.14 -24.32 -38.32
CA ASP A 235 -3.55 -24.00 -38.64
C ASP A 235 -4.53 -24.27 -37.50
N ARG A 236 -4.28 -25.31 -36.70
CA ARG A 236 -5.08 -25.65 -35.51
C ARG A 236 -5.12 -24.50 -34.49
N THR A 237 -4.07 -23.67 -34.40
CA THR A 237 -4.00 -22.52 -33.48
C THR A 237 -5.11 -21.51 -33.75
N VAL A 238 -5.47 -21.24 -35.01
CA VAL A 238 -6.55 -20.30 -35.39
C VAL A 238 -7.95 -20.87 -35.10
N LYS A 239 -8.09 -22.20 -35.03
CA LYS A 239 -9.34 -22.84 -34.57
C LYS A 239 -9.46 -22.78 -33.04
N VAL A 240 -8.37 -23.01 -32.31
CA VAL A 240 -8.38 -22.99 -30.83
C VAL A 240 -8.46 -21.56 -30.28
N SER A 241 -7.83 -20.56 -30.89
CA SER A 241 -7.93 -19.17 -30.40
C SER A 241 -9.35 -18.60 -30.49
N ARG A 242 -10.24 -19.14 -31.35
CA ARG A 242 -11.69 -18.85 -31.32
C ARG A 242 -12.39 -19.44 -30.10
N TRP A 243 -12.03 -20.67 -29.73
CA TRP A 243 -12.58 -21.34 -28.56
C TRP A 243 -12.11 -20.68 -27.27
N VAL A 244 -10.83 -20.33 -27.18
CA VAL A 244 -10.30 -19.55 -26.05
C VAL A 244 -11.02 -18.20 -25.95
N LEU A 245 -11.23 -17.45 -27.05
CA LEU A 245 -11.95 -16.17 -26.97
C LEU A 245 -13.40 -16.33 -26.52
N ARG A 246 -14.08 -17.42 -26.91
CA ARG A 246 -15.43 -17.73 -26.42
C ARG A 246 -15.44 -18.05 -24.92
N LEU A 247 -14.47 -18.84 -24.46
CA LEU A 247 -14.32 -19.23 -23.05
C LEU A 247 -13.90 -18.05 -22.16
N THR A 248 -12.88 -17.29 -22.54
CA THR A 248 -12.38 -16.16 -21.75
C THR A 248 -13.20 -14.90 -21.93
N GLY A 249 -13.56 -14.52 -23.17
CA GLY A 249 -14.41 -13.35 -23.41
C GLY A 249 -15.85 -13.56 -22.94
N GLY A 250 -16.42 -14.73 -23.18
CA GLY A 250 -17.76 -15.09 -22.70
C GLY A 250 -17.79 -15.34 -21.19
N GLY A 251 -16.81 -16.08 -20.66
CA GLY A 251 -16.65 -16.31 -19.23
C GLY A 251 -16.45 -15.00 -18.44
N LEU A 252 -15.61 -14.09 -18.95
CA LEU A 252 -15.44 -12.75 -18.38
C LEU A 252 -16.74 -11.94 -18.45
N LEU A 253 -17.47 -11.96 -19.56
CA LEU A 253 -18.74 -11.24 -19.68
C LEU A 253 -19.74 -11.72 -18.64
N VAL A 254 -19.86 -13.05 -18.47
CA VAL A 254 -20.69 -13.66 -17.41
C VAL A 254 -20.17 -13.26 -16.03
N ALA A 255 -18.86 -13.31 -15.78
CA ALA A 255 -18.27 -12.96 -14.50
C ALA A 255 -18.50 -11.50 -14.12
N VAL A 256 -18.11 -10.55 -14.98
CA VAL A 256 -18.26 -9.10 -14.75
C VAL A 256 -19.73 -8.71 -14.62
N ALA A 257 -20.62 -9.25 -15.46
CA ALA A 257 -22.05 -8.97 -15.36
C ALA A 257 -22.64 -9.53 -14.06
N ALA A 258 -22.32 -10.77 -13.69
CA ALA A 258 -22.82 -11.40 -12.48
C ALA A 258 -22.29 -10.73 -11.20
N LEU A 259 -21.00 -10.36 -11.16
CA LEU A 259 -20.40 -9.60 -10.06
C LEU A 259 -21.08 -8.23 -9.91
N ALA A 260 -21.30 -7.51 -11.01
CA ALA A 260 -21.97 -6.20 -10.99
C ALA A 260 -23.43 -6.25 -10.48
N ILE A 261 -24.07 -7.44 -10.44
CA ILE A 261 -25.40 -7.67 -9.85
C ILE A 261 -25.37 -8.56 -8.59
N GLY A 262 -24.20 -8.73 -7.95
CA GLY A 262 -24.05 -9.44 -6.67
C GLY A 262 -24.21 -10.97 -6.70
N ARG A 263 -24.05 -11.62 -7.87
CA ARG A 263 -24.33 -13.07 -8.06
C ARG A 263 -23.06 -13.91 -8.13
N ARG A 264 -22.55 -14.37 -6.98
CA ARG A 264 -21.29 -15.15 -6.89
C ARG A 264 -21.26 -16.44 -7.73
N TRP A 265 -22.34 -17.21 -7.79
CA TRP A 265 -22.32 -18.54 -8.46
C TRP A 265 -22.20 -18.45 -9.99
N PRO A 266 -23.02 -17.63 -10.70
CA PRO A 266 -22.75 -17.33 -12.11
C PRO A 266 -21.37 -16.69 -12.32
N ALA A 267 -20.89 -15.87 -11.39
CA ALA A 267 -19.57 -15.28 -11.49
C ALA A 267 -18.43 -16.32 -11.44
N ALA A 268 -18.47 -17.24 -10.48
CA ALA A 268 -17.55 -18.38 -10.38
C ALA A 268 -17.63 -19.28 -11.63
N ALA A 269 -18.82 -19.52 -12.19
CA ALA A 269 -18.96 -20.25 -13.44
C ALA A 269 -18.32 -19.50 -14.63
N GLY A 270 -18.49 -18.18 -14.71
CA GLY A 270 -17.81 -17.33 -15.69
C GLY A 270 -16.28 -17.35 -15.56
N LEU A 271 -15.78 -17.27 -14.32
CA LEU A 271 -14.34 -17.34 -14.02
C LEU A 271 -13.76 -18.74 -14.27
N ALA A 272 -14.52 -19.82 -14.06
CA ALA A 272 -14.15 -21.19 -14.44
C ALA A 272 -14.07 -21.37 -15.97
N LEU A 273 -14.97 -20.76 -16.74
CA LEU A 273 -14.86 -20.70 -18.21
C LEU A 273 -13.61 -19.92 -18.63
N TYR A 274 -13.30 -18.80 -17.97
CA TYR A 274 -12.06 -18.06 -18.20
C TYR A 274 -10.80 -18.90 -17.90
N ALA A 275 -10.79 -19.60 -16.75
CA ALA A 275 -9.73 -20.52 -16.36
C ALA A 275 -9.52 -21.63 -17.41
N GLY A 276 -10.60 -22.26 -17.87
CA GLY A 276 -10.56 -23.27 -18.94
C GLY A 276 -9.96 -22.73 -20.25
N GLY A 277 -10.29 -21.50 -20.64
CA GLY A 277 -9.69 -20.82 -21.79
C GLY A 277 -8.19 -20.50 -21.61
N ALA A 278 -7.79 -20.07 -20.41
CA ALA A 278 -6.39 -19.83 -20.07
C ALA A 278 -5.56 -21.14 -20.07
N VAL A 279 -6.07 -22.22 -19.46
CA VAL A 279 -5.45 -23.56 -19.46
C VAL A 279 -5.33 -24.11 -20.89
N LEU A 280 -6.36 -23.94 -21.73
CA LEU A 280 -6.33 -24.34 -23.13
C LEU A 280 -5.28 -23.56 -23.94
N THR A 281 -5.02 -22.30 -23.57
CA THR A 281 -3.93 -21.49 -24.14
C THR A 281 -2.57 -22.03 -23.70
N ALA A 282 -2.33 -22.20 -22.39
CA ALA A 282 -1.08 -22.72 -21.85
C ALA A 282 -0.75 -24.12 -22.38
N ALA A 283 -1.74 -25.01 -22.53
CA ALA A 283 -1.58 -26.32 -23.14
C ALA A 283 -1.10 -26.27 -24.61
N LEU A 284 -1.40 -25.20 -25.35
CA LEU A 284 -0.82 -24.96 -26.68
C LEU A 284 0.59 -24.36 -26.61
N LEU A 285 0.87 -23.49 -25.63
CA LEU A 285 2.22 -22.93 -25.42
C LEU A 285 3.21 -24.06 -25.13
N VAL A 286 2.89 -24.95 -24.17
CA VAL A 286 3.70 -26.13 -23.81
C VAL A 286 3.89 -27.08 -25.01
N ARG A 287 2.84 -27.32 -25.81
CA ARG A 287 2.93 -28.14 -27.02
C ARG A 287 3.79 -27.53 -28.14
N THR A 288 4.00 -26.21 -28.15
CA THR A 288 4.84 -25.51 -29.14
C THR A 288 6.30 -25.36 -28.72
N VAL A 289 6.63 -25.44 -27.42
CA VAL A 289 8.02 -25.49 -26.92
C VAL A 289 8.82 -26.65 -27.52
N ARG A 290 8.19 -27.82 -27.70
CA ARG A 290 8.83 -29.07 -28.16
C ARG A 290 9.30 -29.06 -29.63
N GLY A 291 9.32 -27.90 -30.30
CA GLY A 291 9.52 -27.79 -31.75
C GLY A 291 10.59 -26.81 -32.25
N GLY A 292 11.36 -26.13 -31.39
CA GLY A 292 12.35 -25.14 -31.84
C GLY A 292 13.31 -24.62 -30.77
N ARG A 293 14.32 -23.86 -31.20
CA ARG A 293 15.27 -23.14 -30.33
C ARG A 293 14.85 -21.65 -30.32
N PRO A 294 14.62 -21.03 -29.15
CA PRO A 294 14.02 -19.70 -29.08
C PRO A 294 14.92 -18.61 -29.70
N VAL A 295 14.29 -17.67 -30.41
CA VAL A 295 14.93 -16.47 -30.99
C VAL A 295 15.10 -15.35 -29.94
N SER A 296 14.50 -15.51 -28.77
CA SER A 296 14.79 -14.76 -27.55
C SER A 296 14.51 -15.68 -26.36
N ALA A 297 15.54 -16.04 -25.61
CA ALA A 297 15.37 -16.87 -24.41
C ALA A 297 14.71 -16.06 -23.29
N ALA A 298 15.09 -14.79 -23.13
CA ALA A 298 14.53 -13.91 -22.11
C ALA A 298 13.02 -13.69 -22.30
N ALA A 299 12.59 -13.37 -23.53
CA ALA A 299 11.18 -13.18 -23.83
C ALA A 299 10.38 -14.48 -23.63
N ALA A 300 10.92 -15.63 -24.04
CA ALA A 300 10.26 -16.92 -23.85
C ALA A 300 10.02 -17.22 -22.36
N TRP A 301 11.03 -17.06 -21.51
CA TRP A 301 10.88 -17.36 -20.09
C TRP A 301 10.01 -16.36 -19.32
N MET A 302 10.09 -15.06 -19.64
CA MET A 302 9.22 -14.04 -19.03
C MET A 302 7.75 -14.25 -19.41
N LEU A 303 7.46 -14.54 -20.69
CA LEU A 303 6.09 -14.84 -21.14
C LEU A 303 5.57 -16.16 -20.55
N ALA A 304 6.44 -17.16 -20.32
CA ALA A 304 6.08 -18.42 -19.68
C ALA A 304 5.69 -18.22 -18.21
N ALA A 305 6.59 -17.62 -17.42
CA ALA A 305 6.38 -17.40 -15.99
C ALA A 305 5.15 -16.51 -15.74
N ALA A 306 4.95 -15.47 -16.53
CA ALA A 306 3.75 -14.65 -16.46
C ALA A 306 2.46 -15.39 -16.81
N THR A 307 2.50 -16.34 -17.76
CA THR A 307 1.35 -17.20 -18.05
C THR A 307 1.05 -18.14 -16.88
N CYS A 308 2.07 -18.64 -16.18
CA CYS A 308 1.88 -19.41 -14.95
C CYS A 308 1.23 -18.55 -13.85
N TRP A 309 1.71 -17.33 -13.60
CA TRP A 309 1.12 -16.43 -12.61
C TRP A 309 -0.33 -16.04 -12.91
N LEU A 310 -0.69 -15.86 -14.19
CA LEU A 310 -2.09 -15.66 -14.59
C LEU A 310 -2.96 -16.88 -14.21
N LEU A 311 -2.48 -18.11 -14.46
CA LEU A 311 -3.21 -19.33 -14.09
C LEU A 311 -3.35 -19.48 -12.58
N ILE A 312 -2.29 -19.19 -11.81
CA ILE A 312 -2.29 -19.27 -10.34
C ILE A 312 -3.29 -18.27 -9.76
N ALA A 313 -3.24 -17.01 -10.21
CA ALA A 313 -4.17 -15.98 -9.73
C ALA A 313 -5.63 -16.30 -10.08
N VAL A 314 -5.91 -16.68 -11.33
CA VAL A 314 -7.27 -17.06 -11.75
C VAL A 314 -7.78 -18.29 -11.01
N ALA A 315 -6.93 -19.26 -10.66
CA ALA A 315 -7.30 -20.43 -9.87
C ALA A 315 -7.62 -20.06 -8.41
N ALA A 316 -6.79 -19.24 -7.76
CA ALA A 316 -7.03 -18.79 -6.39
C ALA A 316 -8.27 -17.89 -6.27
N ASP A 317 -8.44 -16.93 -7.19
CA ASP A 317 -9.62 -16.06 -7.31
C ASP A 317 -10.90 -16.88 -7.53
N LEU A 318 -10.86 -17.91 -8.40
CA LEU A 318 -11.96 -18.85 -8.59
C LEU A 318 -12.32 -19.62 -7.32
N VAL A 319 -11.34 -20.14 -6.58
CA VAL A 319 -11.64 -20.89 -5.34
C VAL A 319 -12.21 -19.96 -4.28
N TRP A 320 -11.68 -18.76 -4.08
CA TRP A 320 -12.24 -17.81 -3.12
C TRP A 320 -13.65 -17.33 -3.50
N LEU A 321 -13.89 -17.02 -4.77
CA LEU A 321 -15.21 -16.61 -5.28
C LEU A 321 -16.27 -17.73 -5.17
N ALA A 322 -15.86 -19.00 -5.23
CA ALA A 322 -16.71 -20.15 -4.99
C ALA A 322 -16.91 -20.47 -3.49
N ALA A 323 -15.86 -20.33 -2.67
CA ALA A 323 -15.86 -20.75 -1.27
C ALA A 323 -16.39 -19.68 -0.29
N ARG A 324 -16.33 -18.38 -0.63
CA ARG A 324 -16.61 -17.27 0.29
C ARG A 324 -17.79 -16.39 -0.17
N PRO A 325 -18.37 -15.55 0.71
CA PRO A 325 -19.20 -14.41 0.31
C PRO A 325 -18.41 -13.38 -0.52
N LEU A 326 -19.10 -12.53 -1.28
CA LEU A 326 -18.44 -11.51 -2.13
C LEU A 326 -17.60 -10.51 -1.32
N ALA A 327 -18.08 -10.12 -0.14
CA ALA A 327 -17.39 -9.20 0.76
C ALA A 327 -16.05 -9.76 1.28
N ASP A 328 -15.96 -11.08 1.50
CA ASP A 328 -14.74 -11.72 2.00
C ASP A 328 -13.80 -12.15 0.85
N ALA A 329 -14.36 -12.56 -0.30
CA ALA A 329 -13.60 -12.80 -1.54
C ALA A 329 -12.87 -11.53 -2.02
N GLN A 330 -13.45 -10.34 -1.75
CA GLN A 330 -12.79 -9.06 -1.97
C GLN A 330 -11.47 -8.92 -1.17
N THR A 331 -11.46 -9.32 0.11
CA THR A 331 -10.24 -9.27 0.94
C THR A 331 -9.15 -10.19 0.37
N GLY A 332 -9.55 -11.35 -0.17
CA GLY A 332 -8.67 -12.24 -0.91
C GLY A 332 -8.00 -11.57 -2.10
N ILE A 333 -8.77 -10.99 -3.03
CA ILE A 333 -8.21 -10.48 -4.30
C ILE A 333 -7.14 -9.39 -4.10
N ASP A 334 -7.21 -8.63 -2.99
CA ASP A 334 -6.18 -7.65 -2.62
C ASP A 334 -4.81 -8.26 -2.25
N ALA A 335 -4.77 -9.54 -1.86
CA ALA A 335 -3.54 -10.33 -1.68
C ALA A 335 -3.02 -10.97 -2.98
N LEU A 336 -3.88 -11.15 -4.00
CA LEU A 336 -3.47 -11.57 -5.35
C LEU A 336 -2.95 -10.42 -6.22
N LEU A 337 -3.12 -9.16 -5.79
CA LEU A 337 -2.62 -8.00 -6.54
C LEU A 337 -1.12 -8.08 -6.88
N PRO A 338 -0.18 -8.43 -5.97
CA PRO A 338 1.23 -8.61 -6.33
C PRO A 338 1.45 -9.65 -7.44
N VAL A 339 0.69 -10.76 -7.41
CA VAL A 339 0.74 -11.82 -8.43
C VAL A 339 0.24 -11.30 -9.78
N LEU A 340 -0.87 -10.58 -9.83
CA LEU A 340 -1.48 -10.06 -11.06
C LEU A 340 -0.71 -8.86 -11.65
N LEU A 341 -0.18 -7.98 -10.81
CA LEU A 341 0.56 -6.78 -11.21
C LEU A 341 1.99 -7.12 -11.63
N ILE A 342 2.72 -7.87 -10.81
CA ILE A 342 4.15 -8.11 -11.00
C ILE A 342 4.38 -9.44 -11.70
N GLY A 343 3.82 -10.53 -11.14
CA GLY A 343 3.98 -11.89 -11.66
C GLY A 343 3.44 -12.03 -13.08
N PHE A 344 2.22 -11.54 -13.32
CA PHE A 344 1.61 -11.49 -14.65
C PHE A 344 1.98 -10.22 -15.42
N THR A 345 1.42 -9.06 -15.07
CA THR A 345 1.43 -7.88 -15.97
C THR A 345 2.83 -7.34 -16.25
N ALA A 346 3.68 -7.17 -15.23
CA ALA A 346 5.04 -6.64 -15.42
C ALA A 346 5.95 -7.61 -16.18
N GLN A 347 5.91 -8.91 -15.87
CA GLN A 347 6.68 -9.92 -16.61
C GLN A 347 6.23 -10.03 -18.08
N ILE A 348 4.93 -9.92 -18.38
CA ILE A 348 4.46 -9.80 -19.78
C ILE A 348 5.07 -8.59 -20.46
N LEU A 349 5.02 -7.40 -19.84
CA LEU A 349 5.55 -6.18 -20.46
C LEU A 349 7.06 -6.30 -20.73
N ILE A 350 7.83 -6.82 -19.77
CA ILE A 350 9.27 -7.09 -19.91
C ILE A 350 9.53 -8.08 -21.05
N GLY A 351 8.84 -9.22 -21.06
CA GLY A 351 9.02 -10.26 -22.09
C GLY A 351 8.62 -9.80 -23.50
N ALA A 352 7.48 -9.13 -23.62
CA ALA A 352 6.99 -8.59 -24.87
C ALA A 352 7.91 -7.50 -25.43
N LEU A 353 8.32 -6.52 -24.61
CA LEU A 353 9.22 -5.45 -25.04
C LEU A 353 10.61 -5.97 -25.44
N THR A 354 11.15 -6.97 -24.72
CA THR A 354 12.43 -7.62 -25.07
C THR A 354 12.45 -8.18 -26.51
N TYR A 355 11.30 -8.67 -26.99
CA TYR A 355 11.18 -9.14 -28.37
C TYR A 355 10.78 -8.04 -29.36
N LEU A 356 9.74 -7.26 -29.02
CA LEU A 356 9.01 -6.37 -29.94
C LEU A 356 9.66 -5.01 -30.14
N LEU A 357 10.35 -4.46 -29.14
CA LEU A 357 11.02 -3.17 -29.27
C LEU A 357 12.14 -3.22 -30.34
N PRO A 358 12.99 -4.27 -30.40
CA PRO A 358 13.83 -4.52 -31.56
C PRO A 358 13.08 -4.60 -32.90
N VAL A 359 11.93 -5.28 -32.96
CA VAL A 359 11.18 -5.50 -34.22
C VAL A 359 10.67 -4.21 -34.85
N VAL A 360 10.30 -3.20 -34.06
CA VAL A 360 9.73 -1.94 -34.57
C VAL A 360 10.77 -0.83 -34.79
N LEU A 361 11.91 -0.86 -34.09
CA LEU A 361 12.96 0.16 -34.26
C LEU A 361 14.12 -0.28 -35.18
N GLY A 362 14.53 -1.55 -35.14
CA GLY A 362 15.70 -2.03 -35.88
C GLY A 362 15.39 -2.32 -37.36
N GLY A 363 16.07 -1.62 -38.26
CA GLY A 363 15.81 -1.67 -39.71
C GLY A 363 16.14 -3.02 -40.34
N ASP A 364 17.35 -3.52 -40.08
CA ASP A 364 17.86 -4.77 -40.64
C ASP A 364 18.08 -5.84 -39.54
N PRO A 365 18.24 -7.14 -39.90
CA PRO A 365 18.29 -8.22 -38.92
C PRO A 365 19.43 -8.12 -37.89
N LYS A 366 20.55 -7.47 -38.27
CA LYS A 366 21.71 -7.27 -37.39
C LYS A 366 21.37 -6.31 -36.25
N ASP A 367 20.75 -5.16 -36.56
CA ASP A 367 20.30 -4.16 -35.57
C ASP A 367 19.36 -4.80 -34.55
N ARG A 368 18.38 -5.56 -35.05
CA ARG A 368 17.40 -6.26 -34.20
C ARG A 368 18.04 -7.29 -33.26
N ALA A 369 19.10 -7.97 -33.72
CA ALA A 369 19.86 -8.88 -32.87
C ALA A 369 20.70 -8.14 -31.82
N ALA A 370 21.35 -7.03 -32.18
CA ALA A 370 22.16 -6.22 -31.26
C ALA A 370 21.31 -5.54 -30.17
N MET A 371 20.18 -4.92 -30.56
CA MET A 371 19.19 -4.37 -29.62
C MET A 371 18.65 -5.43 -28.67
N ARG A 372 18.40 -6.65 -29.17
CA ARG A 372 17.92 -7.77 -28.35
C ARG A 372 18.98 -8.22 -27.34
N ALA A 373 20.23 -8.41 -27.76
CA ALA A 373 21.32 -8.78 -26.86
C ALA A 373 21.46 -7.80 -25.68
N LEU A 374 21.31 -6.49 -25.93
CA LEU A 374 21.30 -5.47 -24.87
C LEU A 374 20.13 -5.64 -23.89
N LEU A 375 18.91 -5.92 -24.38
CA LEU A 375 17.72 -6.15 -23.54
C LEU A 375 17.76 -7.50 -22.78
N GLU A 376 18.39 -8.52 -23.36
CA GLU A 376 18.60 -9.82 -22.72
C GLU A 376 19.72 -9.80 -21.64
N ARG A 377 20.50 -8.71 -21.52
CA ARG A 377 21.56 -8.60 -20.50
C ARG A 377 21.00 -8.85 -19.09
N GLY A 378 21.58 -9.82 -18.38
CA GLY A 378 21.18 -10.21 -17.03
C GLY A 378 19.81 -10.91 -16.89
N TRP A 379 19.17 -11.36 -17.99
CA TRP A 379 17.81 -11.90 -17.94
C TRP A 379 17.56 -13.05 -16.94
N PRO A 380 18.48 -14.00 -16.66
CA PRO A 380 18.20 -15.09 -15.73
C PRO A 380 18.09 -14.60 -14.28
N VAL A 381 18.95 -13.66 -13.88
CA VAL A 381 18.91 -13.01 -12.55
C VAL A 381 17.64 -12.19 -12.43
N ARG A 382 17.29 -11.43 -13.49
CA ARG A 382 16.03 -10.65 -13.54
C ARG A 382 14.81 -11.53 -13.36
N LEU A 383 14.75 -12.69 -14.02
CA LEU A 383 13.67 -13.65 -13.91
C LEU A 383 13.59 -14.26 -12.50
N ALA A 384 14.72 -14.71 -11.95
CA ALA A 384 14.76 -15.31 -10.62
C ALA A 384 14.32 -14.32 -9.53
N ALA A 385 14.86 -13.10 -9.56
CA ALA A 385 14.52 -12.04 -8.61
C ALA A 385 13.05 -11.61 -8.70
N LEU A 386 12.50 -11.41 -9.91
CA LEU A 386 11.08 -11.06 -10.06
C LEU A 386 10.14 -12.16 -9.53
N ASN A 387 10.46 -13.44 -9.73
CA ASN A 387 9.62 -14.54 -9.23
C ASN A 387 9.75 -14.72 -7.70
N ALA A 388 10.95 -14.56 -7.14
CA ALA A 388 11.16 -14.55 -5.69
C ALA A 388 10.51 -13.32 -5.02
N GLY A 389 10.56 -12.15 -5.67
CA GLY A 389 9.89 -10.94 -5.23
C GLY A 389 8.36 -11.08 -5.20
N VAL A 390 7.77 -11.71 -6.23
CA VAL A 390 6.33 -12.05 -6.24
C VAL A 390 5.97 -13.00 -5.10
N ALA A 391 6.81 -14.02 -4.83
CA ALA A 391 6.61 -14.91 -3.69
C ALA A 391 6.54 -14.13 -2.37
N LEU A 392 7.58 -13.35 -2.08
CA LEU A 392 7.73 -12.63 -0.80
C LEU A 392 6.71 -11.49 -0.63
N THR A 393 6.21 -10.90 -1.73
CA THR A 393 5.20 -9.83 -1.66
C THR A 393 3.76 -10.33 -1.69
N ALA A 394 3.50 -11.60 -2.03
CA ALA A 394 2.19 -12.24 -1.94
C ALA A 394 1.86 -12.76 -0.52
N PHE A 395 2.82 -12.71 0.42
CA PHE A 395 2.66 -13.18 1.79
C PHE A 395 2.78 -12.02 2.81
N PRO A 396 2.06 -12.08 3.96
CA PRO A 396 2.17 -11.09 5.05
C PRO A 396 3.44 -11.32 5.89
N LEU A 397 4.62 -11.09 5.30
CA LEU A 397 5.91 -11.33 5.95
C LEU A 397 6.37 -10.16 6.83
N PRO A 398 7.15 -10.41 7.91
CA PRO A 398 7.69 -9.35 8.76
C PRO A 398 8.71 -8.46 8.04
N GLY A 399 8.92 -7.26 8.59
CA GLY A 399 9.58 -6.11 7.96
C GLY A 399 10.76 -6.41 7.02
N PRO A 400 11.85 -7.07 7.46
CA PRO A 400 13.00 -7.32 6.60
C PRO A 400 12.69 -8.16 5.35
N ALA A 401 11.82 -9.17 5.50
CA ALA A 401 11.44 -10.07 4.41
C ALA A 401 10.47 -9.41 3.42
N ALA A 402 9.51 -8.61 3.92
CA ALA A 402 8.66 -7.78 3.07
C ALA A 402 9.47 -6.74 2.27
N THR A 403 10.43 -6.06 2.93
CA THR A 403 11.34 -5.10 2.27
C THR A 403 12.23 -5.79 1.22
N ALA A 404 12.79 -6.96 1.53
CA ALA A 404 13.54 -7.76 0.56
C ALA A 404 12.68 -8.15 -0.65
N GLY A 405 11.42 -8.56 -0.43
CA GLY A 405 10.45 -8.83 -1.50
C GLY A 405 10.23 -7.63 -2.42
N VAL A 406 10.03 -6.44 -1.86
CA VAL A 406 9.88 -5.19 -2.63
C VAL A 406 11.15 -4.86 -3.43
N LEU A 407 12.33 -4.97 -2.84
CA LEU A 407 13.61 -4.71 -3.53
C LEU A 407 13.86 -5.70 -4.68
N LEU A 408 13.51 -6.99 -4.48
CA LEU A 408 13.57 -8.04 -5.51
C LEU A 408 12.60 -7.82 -6.68
N VAL A 409 11.58 -6.97 -6.51
CA VAL A 409 10.70 -6.52 -7.60
C VAL A 409 11.20 -5.22 -8.24
N ALA A 410 11.52 -4.22 -7.41
CA ALA A 410 11.85 -2.87 -7.86
C ALA A 410 13.18 -2.81 -8.63
N LEU A 411 14.25 -3.44 -8.10
CA LEU A 411 15.58 -3.35 -8.70
C LEU A 411 15.67 -4.03 -10.08
N PRO A 412 15.14 -5.25 -10.31
CA PRO A 412 15.17 -5.88 -11.64
C PRO A 412 14.26 -5.20 -12.67
N GLY A 413 13.19 -4.55 -12.20
CA GLY A 413 12.31 -3.70 -13.00
C GLY A 413 12.99 -2.41 -13.45
N ALA A 414 13.56 -1.64 -12.52
CA ALA A 414 14.35 -0.45 -12.81
C ALA A 414 15.54 -0.77 -13.75
N ALA A 415 16.24 -1.88 -13.50
CA ALA A 415 17.30 -2.39 -14.37
C ALA A 415 16.81 -2.87 -15.75
N PHE A 416 15.50 -3.02 -15.99
CA PHE A 416 14.95 -3.24 -17.34
C PHE A 416 14.58 -1.91 -17.99
N LEU A 417 13.98 -0.98 -17.24
CA LEU A 417 13.69 0.37 -17.70
C LEU A 417 14.95 1.09 -18.18
N ALA A 418 16.08 0.95 -17.48
CA ALA A 418 17.37 1.51 -17.92
C ALA A 418 17.83 0.96 -19.29
N LEU A 419 17.68 -0.34 -19.54
CA LEU A 419 18.04 -0.96 -20.83
C LEU A 419 17.07 -0.56 -21.94
N ALA A 420 15.77 -0.50 -21.64
CA ALA A 420 14.75 -0.02 -22.58
C ALA A 420 14.98 1.46 -22.94
N ALA A 421 15.27 2.31 -21.95
CA ALA A 421 15.63 3.71 -22.16
C ALA A 421 16.90 3.86 -23.01
N ALA A 422 17.96 3.09 -22.73
CA ALA A 422 19.17 3.08 -23.54
C ALA A 422 18.90 2.71 -25.01
N VAL A 423 18.01 1.73 -25.26
CA VAL A 423 17.57 1.35 -26.61
C VAL A 423 16.78 2.47 -27.31
N LEU A 424 15.89 3.15 -26.58
CA LEU A 424 15.07 4.26 -27.08
C LEU A 424 15.92 5.50 -27.41
N VAL A 425 16.80 5.91 -26.50
CA VAL A 425 17.70 7.08 -26.65
C VAL A 425 18.68 6.88 -27.80
N ARG A 426 19.23 5.66 -27.98
CA ARG A 426 20.10 5.31 -29.12
C ARG A 426 19.34 5.20 -30.46
N GLY A 427 18.02 5.42 -30.49
CA GLY A 427 17.21 5.44 -31.72
C GLY A 427 17.25 4.14 -32.53
N GLY A 428 17.51 3.00 -31.89
CA GLY A 428 17.73 1.71 -32.55
C GLY A 428 19.10 1.51 -33.20
N ARG A 429 19.99 2.52 -33.21
CA ARG A 429 21.36 2.41 -33.73
C ARG A 429 22.30 1.88 -32.64
N VAL A 430 22.68 0.60 -32.73
CA VAL A 430 23.71 0.01 -31.86
C VAL A 430 25.03 -0.10 -32.63
N LEU A 431 26.12 0.43 -32.07
CA LEU A 431 27.43 0.40 -32.71
C LEU A 431 27.97 -1.03 -32.80
N PRO A 432 28.56 -1.47 -33.94
CA PRO A 432 28.99 -2.86 -34.15
C PRO A 432 29.99 -3.42 -33.13
N GLN A 433 30.73 -2.56 -32.42
CA GLN A 433 31.82 -2.95 -31.53
C GLN A 433 31.36 -3.56 -30.19
N GLU A 434 30.18 -3.20 -29.66
CA GLU A 434 29.70 -3.77 -28.39
C GLU A 434 29.34 -5.27 -28.53
N ALA A 435 28.82 -5.69 -29.69
CA ALA A 435 28.38 -7.06 -29.95
C ALA A 435 29.53 -8.08 -30.16
N GLY A 436 30.78 -7.62 -30.31
CA GLY A 436 31.93 -8.49 -30.57
C GLY A 436 32.51 -9.15 -29.32
N ARG A 437 32.53 -8.43 -28.18
CA ARG A 437 33.35 -8.80 -27.01
C ARG A 437 32.84 -10.01 -26.20
N GLU A 438 31.53 -10.26 -26.15
CA GLU A 438 30.99 -11.39 -25.37
C GLU A 438 31.18 -12.77 -26.04
N ARG A 439 31.56 -12.86 -27.32
CA ARG A 439 31.74 -14.16 -28.01
C ARG A 439 32.91 -15.00 -27.49
N ALA A 440 33.83 -14.40 -26.73
CA ALA A 440 34.92 -15.09 -26.04
C ALA A 440 34.56 -15.58 -24.63
N GLY A 441 33.40 -15.19 -24.08
CA GLY A 441 32.96 -15.61 -22.75
C GLY A 441 32.50 -17.08 -22.71
N ARG A 442 32.98 -17.84 -21.72
CA ARG A 442 32.56 -19.23 -21.45
C ARG A 442 31.03 -19.33 -21.40
N ARG A 443 30.44 -20.16 -22.27
CA ARG A 443 29.00 -20.49 -22.23
C ARG A 443 28.64 -21.10 -20.87
N PRO A 444 27.71 -20.50 -20.08
CA PRO A 444 27.23 -21.12 -18.86
C PRO A 444 26.48 -22.44 -19.15
N ALA A 445 26.57 -23.43 -18.26
CA ALA A 445 25.90 -24.70 -18.43
C ALA A 445 24.38 -24.60 -18.13
N VAL A 446 23.60 -24.23 -19.14
CA VAL A 446 22.14 -23.94 -19.06
C VAL A 446 21.26 -25.11 -18.56
N ARG A 447 21.84 -26.30 -18.27
CA ARG A 447 21.09 -27.49 -17.83
C ARG A 447 20.74 -27.51 -16.33
N GLY A 448 21.52 -26.88 -15.46
CA GLY A 448 21.24 -26.87 -14.01
C GLY A 448 20.20 -25.84 -13.59
N THR A 449 20.39 -24.58 -13.99
CA THR A 449 19.57 -23.44 -13.54
C THR A 449 18.13 -23.46 -14.07
N VAL A 450 17.89 -24.07 -15.23
CA VAL A 450 16.55 -24.14 -15.86
C VAL A 450 15.59 -25.04 -15.09
N ALA A 451 16.07 -26.19 -14.58
CA ALA A 451 15.26 -27.06 -13.73
C ALA A 451 14.96 -26.38 -12.39
N GLY A 452 15.99 -25.79 -11.75
CA GLY A 452 15.83 -25.08 -10.47
C GLY A 452 14.85 -23.90 -10.54
N ALA A 453 14.93 -23.05 -11.55
CA ALA A 453 14.03 -21.90 -11.68
C ALA A 453 12.57 -22.30 -11.98
N ALA A 454 12.36 -23.35 -12.78
CA ALA A 454 11.01 -23.85 -13.07
C ALA A 454 10.42 -24.60 -11.86
N ALA A 455 11.22 -25.42 -11.17
CA ALA A 455 10.82 -26.10 -9.94
C ALA A 455 10.55 -25.10 -8.82
N LEU A 456 11.37 -24.06 -8.66
CA LEU A 456 11.11 -22.99 -7.69
C LEU A 456 9.82 -22.24 -8.03
N ALA A 457 9.60 -21.86 -9.29
CA ALA A 457 8.34 -21.20 -9.67
C ALA A 457 7.10 -22.09 -9.41
N VAL A 458 7.21 -23.41 -9.59
CA VAL A 458 6.12 -24.36 -9.31
C VAL A 458 5.97 -24.65 -7.81
N LEU A 459 7.05 -24.73 -7.04
CA LEU A 459 7.02 -24.91 -5.58
C LEU A 459 6.54 -23.65 -4.87
N THR A 460 6.93 -22.47 -5.34
CA THR A 460 6.34 -21.19 -4.94
C THR A 460 4.87 -21.13 -5.34
N ALA A 461 4.49 -21.55 -6.55
CA ALA A 461 3.09 -21.61 -6.95
C ALA A 461 2.27 -22.54 -6.05
N LEU A 462 2.81 -23.71 -5.70
CA LEU A 462 2.18 -24.63 -4.76
C LEU A 462 2.13 -24.06 -3.35
N ALA A 463 3.19 -23.41 -2.85
CA ALA A 463 3.22 -22.82 -1.51
C ALA A 463 2.30 -21.61 -1.37
N VAL A 464 2.23 -20.75 -2.40
CA VAL A 464 1.24 -19.67 -2.49
C VAL A 464 -0.16 -20.27 -2.54
N LEU A 465 -0.39 -21.29 -3.37
CA LEU A 465 -1.70 -21.93 -3.44
C LEU A 465 -2.08 -22.61 -2.12
N THR A 466 -1.23 -23.42 -1.50
CA THR A 466 -1.55 -24.10 -0.23
C THR A 466 -1.81 -23.09 0.88
N VAL A 467 -0.96 -22.07 1.06
CA VAL A 467 -1.16 -21.05 2.10
C VAL A 467 -2.47 -20.27 1.88
N LEU A 468 -2.80 -19.90 0.64
CA LEU A 468 -4.06 -19.22 0.31
C LEU A 468 -5.29 -20.15 0.37
N MET A 469 -5.10 -21.48 0.39
CA MET A 469 -6.15 -22.48 0.64
C MET A 469 -6.30 -22.84 2.13
N THR A 470 -5.23 -22.75 2.93
CA THR A 470 -5.23 -23.11 4.36
C THR A 470 -5.81 -22.06 5.30
N ASP A 471 -6.31 -20.94 4.78
CA ASP A 471 -7.02 -19.90 5.54
C ASP A 471 -8.45 -20.34 5.97
N GLY A 472 -8.57 -21.62 6.32
CA GLY A 472 -9.78 -22.35 6.67
C GLY A 472 -9.66 -22.98 8.05
N GLY A 473 -9.66 -22.14 9.09
CA GLY A 473 -9.87 -22.54 10.48
C GLY A 473 -8.65 -23.17 11.17
N GLY A 474 -7.94 -22.36 11.96
CA GLY A 474 -7.24 -22.84 13.17
C GLY A 474 -8.23 -23.22 14.27
N ASP A 475 -9.23 -24.05 13.93
CA ASP A 475 -10.33 -24.47 14.79
C ASP A 475 -9.93 -25.80 15.46
N THR A 476 -9.27 -25.70 16.62
CA THR A 476 -8.79 -26.85 17.39
C THR A 476 -9.96 -27.61 18.01
N ARG A 477 -10.50 -28.57 17.25
CA ARG A 477 -11.47 -29.56 17.74
C ARG A 477 -10.90 -30.38 18.89
N GLU A 478 -11.38 -30.10 20.09
CA GLU A 478 -11.54 -31.09 21.16
C GLU A 478 -13.02 -31.54 21.25
N PRO A 479 -13.31 -32.66 21.94
CA PRO A 479 -14.41 -33.55 21.54
C PRO A 479 -15.81 -33.09 21.97
N ALA A 480 -16.81 -33.65 21.30
CA ALA A 480 -18.22 -33.40 21.59
C ALA A 480 -18.62 -33.96 22.98
N ALA A 481 -18.79 -33.07 23.95
CA ALA A 481 -19.59 -33.34 25.14
C ALA A 481 -21.09 -33.20 24.82
N ALA A 482 -21.93 -34.07 25.40
CA ALA A 482 -23.36 -34.11 25.09
C ALA A 482 -24.13 -32.91 25.66
N SER A 483 -25.15 -32.45 24.95
CA SER A 483 -26.07 -31.43 25.44
C SER A 483 -26.95 -31.97 26.57
N PRO A 484 -27.02 -31.31 27.74
CA PRO A 484 -28.16 -31.48 28.63
C PRO A 484 -29.37 -30.75 28.04
N ALA A 485 -30.54 -31.37 28.05
CA ALA A 485 -31.79 -30.66 27.84
C ALA A 485 -32.12 -29.87 29.13
N GLY A 486 -31.85 -28.57 29.14
CA GLY A 486 -32.20 -27.64 30.21
C GLY A 486 -33.13 -26.55 29.68
N GLY A 487 -34.29 -26.37 30.30
CA GLY A 487 -35.35 -25.51 29.77
C GLY A 487 -35.39 -24.08 30.33
N GLY A 488 -35.88 -23.16 29.51
CA GLY A 488 -36.74 -22.07 29.98
C GLY A 488 -36.12 -20.85 30.67
N ALA A 489 -35.57 -19.94 29.87
CA ALA A 489 -35.66 -18.50 30.16
C ALA A 489 -35.73 -17.71 28.84
N ALA A 490 -36.77 -16.89 28.65
CA ALA A 490 -36.93 -16.08 27.44
C ALA A 490 -36.20 -14.74 27.59
N THR A 491 -34.94 -14.66 27.14
CA THR A 491 -34.22 -13.38 27.09
C THR A 491 -34.80 -12.48 26.00
N ALA A 492 -35.46 -11.39 26.43
CA ALA A 492 -36.16 -10.46 25.55
C ALA A 492 -35.25 -9.90 24.43
N THR A 493 -35.71 -9.97 23.17
CA THR A 493 -34.96 -9.47 22.02
C THR A 493 -35.01 -7.93 21.96
N ARG A 494 -33.89 -7.26 22.25
CA ARG A 494 -33.78 -5.80 22.12
C ARG A 494 -33.55 -5.45 20.65
N THR A 495 -34.48 -4.68 20.07
CA THR A 495 -34.31 -4.11 18.72
C THR A 495 -33.88 -2.65 18.82
N VAL A 496 -32.89 -2.24 18.03
CA VAL A 496 -32.40 -0.86 17.98
C VAL A 496 -32.40 -0.34 16.54
N ASP A 497 -32.98 0.84 16.32
CA ASP A 497 -32.93 1.52 15.03
C ASP A 497 -31.58 2.23 14.83
N VAL A 498 -31.03 2.13 13.62
CA VAL A 498 -29.72 2.70 13.26
C VAL A 498 -29.82 3.40 11.90
N ALA A 499 -29.44 4.67 11.83
CA ALA A 499 -29.36 5.46 10.61
C ALA A 499 -27.92 5.56 10.09
N LEU A 500 -27.75 5.44 8.77
CA LEU A 500 -26.50 5.73 8.06
C LEU A 500 -26.70 7.09 7.39
N THR A 501 -26.02 8.13 7.88
CA THR A 501 -26.38 9.53 7.61
C THR A 501 -25.21 10.48 7.88
N GLY A 502 -24.96 11.44 6.99
CA GLY A 502 -23.85 12.38 7.05
C GLY A 502 -22.47 11.71 7.03
N MET A 503 -22.29 10.62 6.28
CA MET A 503 -21.05 9.80 6.29
C MET A 503 -20.68 9.28 7.70
N ARG A 504 -21.69 8.99 8.53
CA ARG A 504 -21.55 8.40 9.88
C ARG A 504 -22.63 7.36 10.14
N VAL A 505 -22.44 6.56 11.19
CA VAL A 505 -23.48 5.69 11.75
C VAL A 505 -24.10 6.38 12.96
N ARG A 506 -25.43 6.35 13.10
CA ARG A 506 -26.19 6.96 14.20
C ARG A 506 -27.19 5.97 14.79
N PRO A 507 -27.26 5.78 16.12
CA PRO A 507 -26.27 6.24 17.10
C PRO A 507 -24.88 5.65 16.82
N ALA A 508 -23.82 6.35 17.20
CA ALA A 508 -22.44 5.86 17.03
C ALA A 508 -22.00 4.87 18.14
N ARG A 509 -22.86 4.64 19.14
CA ARG A 509 -22.66 3.68 20.22
C ARG A 509 -24.01 3.22 20.76
N ILE A 510 -24.16 1.94 21.07
CA ILE A 510 -25.34 1.37 21.74
C ILE A 510 -24.92 0.48 22.90
N GLU A 511 -25.74 0.43 23.95
CA GLU A 511 -25.52 -0.44 25.10
C GLU A 511 -26.60 -1.52 25.20
N VAL A 512 -26.19 -2.72 25.57
CA VAL A 512 -27.02 -3.93 25.64
C VAL A 512 -26.57 -4.76 26.85
N ALA A 513 -27.51 -5.30 27.64
CA ALA A 513 -27.13 -6.15 28.78
C ALA A 513 -26.56 -7.49 28.29
N ALA A 514 -25.58 -8.05 29.00
CA ALA A 514 -25.03 -9.37 28.73
C ALA A 514 -26.12 -10.44 28.61
N GLY A 515 -26.03 -11.29 27.58
CA GLY A 515 -27.03 -12.33 27.30
C GLY A 515 -28.30 -11.81 26.60
N THR A 516 -28.37 -10.54 26.21
CA THR A 516 -29.50 -10.02 25.41
C THR A 516 -29.38 -10.46 23.95
N ALA A 517 -30.47 -10.95 23.37
CA ALA A 517 -30.58 -11.12 21.92
C ALA A 517 -30.77 -9.74 21.26
N LEU A 518 -29.78 -9.28 20.48
CA LEU A 518 -29.80 -7.98 19.82
C LEU A 518 -30.20 -8.09 18.36
N ARG A 519 -31.08 -7.19 17.91
CA ARG A 519 -31.40 -6.98 16.50
C ARG A 519 -31.26 -5.50 16.15
N LEU A 520 -30.60 -5.18 15.05
CA LEU A 520 -30.50 -3.81 14.53
C LEU A 520 -31.47 -3.65 13.36
N LYS A 521 -32.21 -2.54 13.31
CA LYS A 521 -32.95 -2.10 12.11
C LYS A 521 -32.16 -0.95 11.50
N VAL A 522 -31.24 -1.30 10.62
CA VAL A 522 -30.37 -0.34 9.95
C VAL A 522 -31.12 0.27 8.75
N THR A 523 -31.01 1.58 8.57
CA THR A 523 -31.65 2.38 7.51
C THR A 523 -30.59 3.33 6.94
N ASN A 524 -30.57 3.57 5.63
CA ASN A 524 -29.71 4.63 5.06
C ASN A 524 -30.52 5.84 4.62
N GLU A 525 -30.05 7.02 5.03
CA GLU A 525 -30.67 8.32 4.76
C GLU A 525 -29.82 9.17 3.79
N ASP A 526 -28.52 8.85 3.68
CA ASP A 526 -27.58 9.50 2.76
C ASP A 526 -27.89 9.17 1.29
N ALA A 527 -27.43 10.07 0.41
CA ALA A 527 -27.50 9.87 -1.05
C ALA A 527 -26.50 8.83 -1.56
N GLN A 528 -25.39 8.64 -0.84
CA GLN A 528 -24.45 7.54 -1.07
C GLN A 528 -24.97 6.28 -0.34
N ARG A 529 -24.66 5.09 -0.87
CA ARG A 529 -25.11 3.83 -0.27
C ARG A 529 -24.19 3.40 0.85
N HIS A 530 -24.73 2.86 1.95
CA HIS A 530 -23.97 2.42 3.12
C HIS A 530 -24.48 1.12 3.75
N ASP A 531 -23.56 0.33 4.30
CA ASP A 531 -23.80 -0.94 4.99
C ASP A 531 -23.31 -0.86 6.44
N LEU A 532 -23.58 -1.91 7.21
CA LEU A 532 -23.10 -2.07 8.56
C LEU A 532 -22.75 -3.55 8.81
N ARG A 533 -21.45 -3.86 8.85
CA ARG A 533 -20.91 -5.16 9.26
C ARG A 533 -20.55 -5.12 10.75
N VAL A 534 -21.05 -6.07 11.54
CA VAL A 534 -20.63 -6.26 12.93
C VAL A 534 -19.37 -7.13 13.02
N GLU A 535 -18.46 -6.77 13.92
CA GLU A 535 -17.23 -7.48 14.24
C GLU A 535 -17.50 -8.91 14.72
N GLY A 536 -16.80 -9.89 14.13
CA GLY A 536 -17.05 -11.31 14.38
C GLY A 536 -18.49 -11.77 14.06
N GLY A 537 -19.29 -10.95 13.38
CA GLY A 537 -20.73 -11.12 13.26
C GLY A 537 -21.26 -10.90 11.84
N PRO A 538 -22.59 -10.80 11.69
CA PRO A 538 -23.23 -10.63 10.40
C PRO A 538 -23.15 -9.19 9.89
N ALA A 539 -23.49 -9.00 8.61
CA ALA A 539 -23.59 -7.69 7.97
C ALA A 539 -24.99 -7.47 7.39
N THR A 540 -25.40 -6.21 7.29
CA THR A 540 -26.61 -5.82 6.56
C THR A 540 -26.50 -6.15 5.06
N PRO A 541 -27.63 -6.03 4.33
CA PRO A 541 -27.62 -5.36 3.02
C PRO A 541 -26.65 -4.18 2.86
N MET A 542 -26.64 -3.52 1.71
CA MET A 542 -26.30 -2.09 1.70
C MET A 542 -27.55 -1.38 1.31
N LEU A 543 -27.76 -0.24 1.91
CA LEU A 543 -29.02 0.42 1.83
C LEU A 543 -28.89 1.54 0.82
N GLY A 544 -29.75 1.49 -0.20
CA GLY A 544 -30.11 2.65 -1.00
C GLY A 544 -30.70 3.71 -0.08
N ARG A 545 -30.76 4.95 -0.54
CA ARG A 545 -31.41 6.03 0.20
C ARG A 545 -32.87 5.66 0.47
N GLY A 546 -33.24 5.54 1.75
CA GLY A 546 -34.55 5.10 2.22
C GLY A 546 -34.74 3.58 2.34
N GLU A 547 -33.75 2.74 2.01
CA GLU A 547 -33.82 1.30 2.27
C GLU A 547 -33.48 0.98 3.74
N SER A 548 -34.12 -0.04 4.31
CA SER A 548 -33.81 -0.60 5.64
C SER A 548 -33.57 -2.10 5.58
N ALA A 549 -32.67 -2.61 6.43
CA ALA A 549 -32.47 -4.04 6.67
C ALA A 549 -32.47 -4.35 8.17
N ARG A 550 -33.00 -5.51 8.55
CA ARG A 550 -32.89 -6.06 9.91
C ARG A 550 -31.67 -6.97 9.99
N LEU A 551 -30.71 -6.61 10.84
CA LEU A 551 -29.53 -7.39 11.14
C LEU A 551 -29.69 -8.06 12.51
N ASP A 552 -29.84 -9.37 12.53
CA ASP A 552 -29.87 -10.13 13.78
C ASP A 552 -28.45 -10.40 14.25
N VAL A 553 -28.06 -9.85 15.39
CA VAL A 553 -26.71 -10.00 15.96
C VAL A 553 -26.65 -11.22 16.89
N GLY A 554 -27.79 -11.82 17.22
CA GLY A 554 -27.91 -12.91 18.18
C GLY A 554 -27.65 -12.45 19.62
N THR A 555 -27.36 -13.42 20.50
CA THR A 555 -27.04 -13.17 21.91
C THR A 555 -25.70 -12.43 22.03
N VAL A 556 -25.71 -11.21 22.54
CA VAL A 556 -24.50 -10.40 22.74
C VAL A 556 -23.92 -10.67 24.13
N THR A 557 -22.71 -11.21 24.15
CA THR A 557 -21.97 -11.62 25.36
C THR A 557 -20.64 -10.88 25.55
N ALA A 558 -20.21 -10.13 24.55
CA ALA A 558 -19.02 -9.27 24.57
C ALA A 558 -19.23 -8.11 23.58
N SER A 559 -18.62 -6.96 23.86
CA SER A 559 -18.66 -5.75 23.03
C SER A 559 -18.02 -5.95 21.66
N ARG A 560 -18.54 -5.28 20.62
CA ARG A 560 -18.18 -5.46 19.20
C ARG A 560 -18.31 -4.15 18.43
N GLN A 561 -17.36 -3.78 17.59
CA GLN A 561 -17.58 -2.67 16.66
C GLN A 561 -18.50 -3.09 15.50
N ALA A 562 -19.13 -2.12 14.85
CA ALA A 562 -19.78 -2.27 13.57
C ALA A 562 -19.35 -1.12 12.62
N TRP A 563 -19.24 -1.37 11.31
CA TRP A 563 -18.75 -0.36 10.36
C TRP A 563 -19.29 -0.53 8.94
N CYS A 564 -19.26 0.57 8.17
CA CYS A 564 -19.48 0.52 6.72
C CYS A 564 -18.22 -0.01 6.01
N THR A 565 -18.36 -1.08 5.23
CA THR A 565 -17.25 -1.80 4.59
C THR A 565 -16.67 -1.09 3.36
N LEU A 566 -17.27 0.03 2.94
CA LEU A 566 -16.80 0.83 1.82
C LEU A 566 -15.38 1.40 2.07
N PRO A 567 -14.44 1.24 1.12
CA PRO A 567 -13.11 1.83 1.18
C PRO A 567 -13.16 3.35 1.42
N GLY A 568 -12.47 3.80 2.47
CA GLY A 568 -12.48 5.19 2.93
C GLY A 568 -13.59 5.52 3.95
N HIS A 569 -14.71 4.79 3.98
CA HIS A 569 -15.85 5.15 4.84
C HIS A 569 -15.60 4.84 6.32
N ARG A 570 -15.02 3.68 6.65
CA ARG A 570 -14.56 3.39 8.02
C ARG A 570 -13.53 4.44 8.49
N ALA A 571 -12.65 4.88 7.59
CA ALA A 571 -11.65 5.92 7.87
C ALA A 571 -12.23 7.35 7.96
N ALA A 572 -13.43 7.59 7.41
CA ALA A 572 -14.18 8.83 7.53
C ALA A 572 -15.12 8.87 8.75
N GLY A 573 -15.16 7.80 9.57
CA GLY A 573 -16.00 7.73 10.77
C GLY A 573 -17.32 6.99 10.62
N MET A 574 -17.49 6.14 9.59
CA MET A 574 -18.64 5.23 9.48
C MET A 574 -18.46 3.98 10.36
N THR A 575 -18.47 4.20 11.68
CA THR A 575 -18.36 3.20 12.75
C THR A 575 -19.45 3.40 13.81
N MET A 576 -19.89 2.30 14.43
CA MET A 576 -20.77 2.27 15.60
C MET A 576 -20.32 1.18 16.56
N ASP A 577 -20.22 1.46 17.85
CA ASP A 577 -19.85 0.44 18.83
C ASP A 577 -21.07 -0.20 19.51
N ILE A 578 -21.11 -1.53 19.55
CA ILE A 578 -22.11 -2.32 20.29
C ILE A 578 -21.45 -2.74 21.61
N VAL A 579 -21.78 -2.07 22.69
CA VAL A 579 -21.19 -2.32 24.01
C VAL A 579 -22.09 -3.22 24.83
N VAL A 580 -21.49 -4.25 25.44
CA VAL A 580 -22.15 -5.08 26.45
C VAL A 580 -21.90 -4.47 27.82
N GLY A 581 -22.97 -4.21 28.56
CA GLY A 581 -22.94 -3.90 29.99
C GLY A 581 -23.39 -5.11 30.81
N ASP A 582 -22.92 -5.21 32.05
CA ASP A 582 -23.38 -6.21 33.00
C ASP A 582 -24.82 -5.91 33.47
N ARG A 583 -25.38 -6.84 34.25
CA ARG A 583 -26.76 -6.79 34.72
C ARG A 583 -26.80 -6.65 36.24
N ASP A 584 -27.83 -5.96 36.69
CA ASP A 584 -28.12 -5.56 38.07
C ASP A 584 -27.17 -4.45 38.58
N THR A 585 -27.63 -3.46 39.36
CA THR A 585 -28.91 -3.35 40.08
C THR A 585 -29.81 -2.20 39.61
N ALA A 586 -31.05 -2.20 40.10
CA ALA A 586 -31.92 -1.03 40.14
C ALA A 586 -32.43 -0.85 41.59
N GLU A 587 -32.59 0.42 41.98
CA GLU A 587 -33.22 0.93 43.22
C GLU A 587 -32.50 0.72 44.58
N ASP A 588 -32.61 1.78 45.39
CA ASP A 588 -32.29 2.00 46.82
C ASP A 588 -30.92 1.64 47.44
N GLY A 589 -30.38 2.62 48.20
CA GLY A 589 -29.22 2.50 49.08
C GLY A 589 -28.20 3.64 48.91
N GLY A 590 -28.25 4.66 49.77
CA GLY A 590 -27.37 5.83 49.66
C GLY A 590 -25.94 5.61 50.17
N GLY A 591 -24.95 5.84 49.32
CA GLY A 591 -23.52 5.93 49.68
C GLY A 591 -22.75 6.68 48.58
N GLN A 592 -21.91 7.65 48.96
CA GLN A 592 -21.16 8.47 48.00
C GLN A 592 -19.79 7.86 47.69
N GLU A 593 -19.68 7.14 46.58
CA GLU A 593 -18.40 6.85 45.92
C GLU A 593 -18.48 7.21 44.43
N GLU A 594 -17.57 8.07 43.95
CA GLU A 594 -17.61 8.59 42.58
C GLU A 594 -17.07 7.56 41.57
N HIS A 595 -17.96 6.91 40.84
CA HIS A 595 -17.59 6.10 39.67
C HIS A 595 -17.23 6.99 38.49
N ALA A 596 -15.94 6.99 38.12
CA ALA A 596 -15.43 7.72 36.96
C ALA A 596 -16.06 7.20 35.63
N PRO A 597 -16.38 8.10 34.68
CA PRO A 597 -17.08 7.72 33.46
C PRO A 597 -16.24 6.86 32.52
N ALA A 598 -16.81 5.73 32.06
CA ALA A 598 -16.15 4.81 31.14
C ALA A 598 -16.04 5.41 29.71
N ALA A 599 -14.89 5.98 29.39
CA ALA A 599 -14.63 6.67 28.13
C ALA A 599 -14.81 5.76 26.89
N GLY A 600 -15.53 6.28 25.88
CA GLY A 600 -15.72 5.60 24.59
C GLY A 600 -15.67 6.57 23.42
N ALA A 601 -14.72 6.35 22.51
CA ALA A 601 -14.55 6.98 21.18
C ALA A 601 -14.38 8.52 21.10
N ALA A 602 -14.72 9.27 22.14
CA ALA A 602 -14.24 10.64 22.35
C ALA A 602 -12.89 10.61 23.08
N GLY A 603 -12.01 11.58 22.78
CA GLY A 603 -10.88 11.91 23.64
C GLY A 603 -11.36 12.50 24.99
N PRO A 604 -10.45 12.77 25.94
CA PRO A 604 -10.80 13.42 27.18
C PRO A 604 -11.35 14.83 26.90
N ASP A 605 -12.33 15.28 27.69
CA ASP A 605 -12.85 16.64 27.57
C ASP A 605 -11.82 17.63 28.14
N LEU A 606 -11.14 18.35 27.25
CA LEU A 606 -10.14 19.35 27.62
C LEU A 606 -10.75 20.67 28.11
N ALA A 607 -12.08 20.82 28.04
CA ALA A 607 -12.80 21.95 28.62
C ALA A 607 -13.34 21.64 30.04
N ALA A 608 -13.24 20.39 30.51
CA ALA A 608 -13.55 20.03 31.89
C ALA A 608 -12.50 20.61 32.86
N GLU A 609 -12.85 20.69 34.15
CA GLU A 609 -11.89 21.10 35.19
C GLU A 609 -10.99 19.95 35.63
N PHE A 610 -9.76 20.28 36.03
CA PHE A 610 -8.90 19.33 36.76
C PHE A 610 -9.41 19.13 38.19
N SER A 611 -9.13 17.96 38.76
CA SER A 611 -9.58 17.56 40.11
C SER A 611 -9.12 18.57 41.18
N PRO A 612 -9.90 18.80 42.25
CA PRO A 612 -9.51 19.70 43.34
C PRO A 612 -8.14 19.36 43.93
N GLY A 613 -7.24 20.34 44.01
CA GLY A 613 -5.87 20.15 44.49
C GLY A 613 -4.89 19.55 43.46
N TRP A 614 -5.30 19.35 42.20
CA TRP A 614 -4.38 19.16 41.09
C TRP A 614 -3.50 20.40 40.89
N ALA A 615 -2.28 20.19 40.41
CA ALA A 615 -1.36 21.22 39.95
C ALA A 615 -0.56 20.69 38.76
N SER A 616 -0.08 21.58 37.89
CA SER A 616 0.69 21.19 36.71
C SER A 616 2.07 20.63 37.04
N ARG A 617 2.64 19.93 36.06
CA ARG A 617 4.02 19.44 36.12
C ARG A 617 5.01 20.60 35.99
N PRO A 618 5.94 20.79 36.94
CA PRO A 618 7.02 21.76 36.76
C PRO A 618 7.83 21.46 35.50
N ALA A 619 7.74 22.35 34.50
CA ALA A 619 8.54 22.26 33.28
C ALA A 619 9.93 22.90 33.44
N GLY A 620 10.13 23.74 34.46
CA GLY A 620 11.38 24.49 34.66
C GLY A 620 12.56 23.56 34.90
N LEU A 621 13.60 23.70 34.09
CA LEU A 621 14.78 22.83 34.09
C LEU A 621 15.96 23.52 34.80
N PRO A 622 16.29 23.17 36.06
CA PRO A 622 17.44 23.76 36.74
C PRO A 622 18.77 23.41 36.05
N PRO A 623 19.82 24.25 36.18
CA PRO A 623 21.12 24.03 35.56
C PRO A 623 21.80 22.75 36.06
N ALA A 624 22.67 22.15 35.23
CA ALA A 624 23.45 20.98 35.62
C ALA A 624 24.36 21.30 36.82
N GLY A 625 24.14 20.60 37.94
CA GLY A 625 24.89 20.77 39.18
C GLY A 625 26.40 20.47 39.04
N PRO A 626 27.22 20.86 40.04
CA PRO A 626 28.68 20.79 39.95
C PRO A 626 29.26 19.36 40.07
N GLY A 627 28.44 18.37 40.45
CA GLY A 627 28.87 16.98 40.60
C GLY A 627 29.11 16.27 39.27
N ARG A 628 30.20 15.50 39.16
CA ARG A 628 30.53 14.68 37.99
C ARG A 628 29.96 13.25 38.04
N VAL A 629 29.30 12.89 39.15
CA VAL A 629 28.67 11.58 39.35
C VAL A 629 27.26 11.79 39.89
N HIS A 630 26.27 11.52 39.05
CA HIS A 630 24.85 11.73 39.32
C HIS A 630 24.23 10.42 39.82
N ARG A 631 23.92 10.35 41.12
CA ARG A 631 23.30 9.18 41.76
C ARG A 631 21.81 9.40 41.97
N VAL A 632 20.99 8.50 41.44
CA VAL A 632 19.52 8.56 41.58
C VAL A 632 18.94 7.17 41.78
N THR A 633 18.03 7.02 42.74
CA THR A 633 17.22 5.79 42.89
C THR A 633 15.89 6.01 42.17
N LEU A 634 15.61 5.21 41.14
CA LEU A 634 14.34 5.21 40.43
C LEU A 634 13.52 3.99 40.86
N ARG A 635 12.46 4.24 41.63
CA ARG A 635 11.47 3.23 42.01
C ARG A 635 10.42 3.11 40.93
N THR A 636 10.20 1.92 40.36
CA THR A 636 9.08 1.68 39.45
C THR A 636 7.82 1.34 40.23
N VAL A 637 6.77 2.14 40.07
CA VAL A 637 5.49 1.98 40.78
C VAL A 637 4.32 2.16 39.83
N GLU A 638 3.22 1.47 40.13
CA GLU A 638 1.93 1.67 39.49
C GLU A 638 1.11 2.67 40.31
N LYS A 639 0.73 3.81 39.73
CA LYS A 639 0.07 4.91 40.46
C LYS A 639 -1.05 5.53 39.65
N ASP A 640 -2.15 5.89 40.30
CA ASP A 640 -3.23 6.65 39.69
C ASP A 640 -2.85 8.12 39.54
N ILE A 641 -2.75 8.55 38.29
CA ILE A 641 -2.35 9.90 37.87
C ILE A 641 -3.47 10.50 37.03
N GLU A 642 -3.74 11.78 37.22
CA GLU A 642 -4.61 12.55 36.35
C GLU A 642 -3.85 12.94 35.08
N VAL A 643 -4.30 12.40 33.94
CA VAL A 643 -3.60 12.48 32.64
C VAL A 643 -4.29 13.42 31.65
N ALA A 644 -5.51 13.84 31.96
CA ALA A 644 -6.26 14.94 31.32
C ALA A 644 -7.28 15.46 32.36
N PRO A 645 -7.97 16.61 32.14
CA PRO A 645 -8.91 17.16 33.13
C PRO A 645 -9.98 16.15 33.54
N GLY A 646 -10.09 15.88 34.85
CA GLY A 646 -11.03 14.90 35.41
C GLY A 646 -10.72 13.42 35.09
N VAL A 647 -9.72 13.12 34.26
CA VAL A 647 -9.40 11.76 33.80
C VAL A 647 -8.21 11.19 34.57
N ARG A 648 -8.52 10.41 35.60
CA ARG A 648 -7.55 9.67 36.41
C ARG A 648 -7.33 8.26 35.85
N GLN A 649 -6.08 7.82 35.81
CA GLN A 649 -5.69 6.53 35.24
C GLN A 649 -4.50 5.90 35.97
N ARG A 650 -4.53 4.57 36.15
CA ARG A 650 -3.38 3.79 36.59
C ARG A 650 -2.27 3.83 35.53
N MET A 651 -1.14 4.40 35.90
CA MET A 651 0.06 4.54 35.07
C MET A 651 1.22 3.74 35.68
N TRP A 652 2.05 3.14 34.83
CA TRP A 652 3.34 2.56 35.21
C TRP A 652 4.40 3.65 35.11
N THR A 653 5.18 3.86 36.17
CA THR A 653 6.00 5.07 36.29
C THR A 653 7.40 4.77 36.77
N PHE A 654 8.35 5.65 36.46
CA PHE A 654 9.57 5.79 37.24
C PHE A 654 9.36 6.91 38.25
N GLY A 655 9.62 6.68 39.55
CA GLY A 655 9.48 7.71 40.58
C GLY A 655 8.06 8.25 40.79
N GLY A 656 7.02 7.42 40.61
CA GLY A 656 5.63 7.84 40.83
C GLY A 656 5.11 8.88 39.84
N THR A 657 5.77 9.03 38.69
CA THR A 657 5.57 10.10 37.72
C THR A 657 5.73 9.62 36.25
N ALA A 658 4.89 10.14 35.34
CA ALA A 658 4.99 9.95 33.89
C ALA A 658 4.92 11.34 33.20
N PRO A 659 5.99 11.83 32.52
CA PRO A 659 7.34 11.26 32.51
C PRO A 659 7.92 11.13 33.93
N GLY A 660 8.91 10.25 34.07
CA GLY A 660 9.69 10.10 35.30
C GLY A 660 10.69 11.27 35.53
N PRO A 661 11.46 11.21 36.63
CA PRO A 661 12.42 12.25 36.99
C PRO A 661 13.41 12.60 35.87
N THR A 662 13.52 13.88 35.56
CA THR A 662 14.53 14.36 34.60
C THR A 662 15.92 14.23 35.20
N LEU A 663 16.83 13.62 34.46
CA LEU A 663 18.25 13.59 34.78
C LEU A 663 18.96 14.71 34.01
N ARG A 664 19.88 15.45 34.64
CA ARG A 664 20.71 16.45 33.95
C ARG A 664 22.17 16.36 34.35
N GLY A 665 23.05 16.55 33.37
CA GLY A 665 24.50 16.59 33.55
C GLY A 665 25.19 17.19 32.32
N ARG A 666 26.50 17.01 32.23
CA ARG A 666 27.37 17.56 31.18
C ARG A 666 28.12 16.42 30.48
N VAL A 667 28.67 16.67 29.29
CA VAL A 667 29.50 15.66 28.59
C VAL A 667 30.68 15.23 29.47
N GLY A 668 30.83 13.91 29.63
CA GLY A 668 31.83 13.28 30.49
C GLY A 668 31.35 12.94 31.91
N ASP A 669 30.17 13.39 32.32
CA ASP A 669 29.59 13.02 33.63
C ASP A 669 29.15 11.54 33.64
N THR A 670 29.15 10.93 34.82
CA THR A 670 28.68 9.55 35.02
C THR A 670 27.33 9.53 35.74
N PHE A 671 26.36 8.83 35.18
CA PHE A 671 25.07 8.55 35.80
C PHE A 671 25.09 7.14 36.41
N GLU A 672 24.65 7.02 37.65
CA GLU A 672 24.66 5.80 38.45
C GLU A 672 23.28 5.63 39.08
N ILE A 673 22.43 4.87 38.40
CA ILE A 673 20.99 4.82 38.61
C ILE A 673 20.61 3.48 39.22
N THR A 674 20.09 3.51 40.45
CA THR A 674 19.55 2.32 41.12
C THR A 674 18.08 2.19 40.75
N LEU A 675 17.77 1.29 39.82
CA LEU A 675 16.40 0.88 39.54
C LEU A 675 15.93 -0.09 40.65
N VAL A 676 14.74 0.14 41.19
CA VAL A 676 14.10 -0.73 42.20
C VAL A 676 12.68 -1.03 41.76
N ASN A 677 12.26 -2.29 41.73
CA ASN A 677 10.93 -2.65 41.28
C ASN A 677 9.93 -2.81 42.42
N ASP A 678 9.16 -1.76 42.69
CA ASP A 678 8.03 -1.75 43.64
C ASP A 678 6.68 -1.97 42.91
N GLY A 679 6.70 -2.43 41.65
CA GLY A 679 5.52 -2.71 40.83
C GLY A 679 5.05 -4.17 40.90
N SER A 680 3.95 -4.49 40.22
CA SER A 680 3.36 -5.85 40.20
C SER A 680 3.92 -6.79 39.12
N ILE A 681 4.71 -6.26 38.17
CA ILE A 681 5.27 -7.02 37.04
C ILE A 681 6.74 -6.68 36.80
N GLY A 682 7.43 -7.50 36.01
CA GLY A 682 8.80 -7.23 35.57
C GLY A 682 8.97 -5.90 34.83
N HIS A 683 10.03 -5.17 35.15
CA HIS A 683 10.37 -3.85 34.59
C HIS A 683 11.88 -3.73 34.32
N SER A 684 12.30 -2.79 33.46
CA SER A 684 13.72 -2.48 33.24
C SER A 684 13.93 -1.00 32.95
N ILE A 685 15.16 -0.60 32.61
CA ILE A 685 15.46 0.75 32.12
C ILE A 685 16.54 0.73 31.03
N ASP A 686 16.29 1.50 29.98
CA ASP A 686 17.17 1.80 28.85
C ASP A 686 17.40 3.32 28.82
N PHE A 687 18.66 3.73 28.60
CA PHE A 687 19.11 5.12 28.59
C PHE A 687 19.84 5.40 27.27
N HIS A 688 19.23 6.16 26.35
CA HIS A 688 19.83 6.42 25.03
C HIS A 688 21.09 7.30 25.10
N ALA A 689 21.31 7.98 26.22
CA ALA A 689 22.56 8.68 26.55
C ALA A 689 23.74 7.73 26.91
N GLY A 690 23.50 6.43 27.09
CA GLY A 690 24.48 5.43 27.51
C GLY A 690 24.82 4.42 26.41
N ALA A 691 26.12 4.16 26.22
CA ALA A 691 26.61 3.17 25.25
C ALA A 691 27.08 1.89 25.96
N LEU A 692 26.15 0.99 26.26
CA LEU A 692 26.41 -0.29 26.95
C LEU A 692 25.79 -1.48 26.18
N ALA A 693 26.31 -2.69 26.40
CA ALA A 693 25.63 -3.91 25.96
C ALA A 693 24.39 -4.16 26.85
N PRO A 694 23.21 -4.52 26.29
CA PRO A 694 21.94 -4.51 27.02
C PRO A 694 21.80 -5.62 28.07
N ASP A 695 22.35 -6.81 27.79
CA ASP A 695 22.04 -8.10 28.44
C ASP A 695 22.14 -8.14 29.99
N ARG A 696 22.83 -7.16 30.59
CA ARG A 696 22.97 -7.01 32.05
C ARG A 696 22.38 -5.70 32.59
N PRO A 697 22.75 -4.50 32.11
CA PRO A 697 22.22 -3.24 32.65
C PRO A 697 20.76 -2.95 32.27
N MET A 698 20.26 -3.48 31.13
CA MET A 698 18.90 -3.25 30.63
C MET A 698 17.95 -4.44 30.89
N ARG A 699 18.39 -5.46 31.64
CA ARG A 699 17.60 -6.67 31.92
C ARG A 699 16.29 -6.33 32.64
N THR A 700 15.25 -7.13 32.43
CA THR A 700 14.09 -7.14 33.34
C THR A 700 14.54 -7.48 34.75
N ILE A 701 14.00 -6.73 35.72
CA ILE A 701 14.02 -7.00 37.16
C ILE A 701 12.59 -7.30 37.62
N GLU A 702 12.42 -8.38 38.38
CA GLU A 702 11.11 -8.81 38.88
C GLU A 702 10.68 -7.98 40.11
N PRO A 703 9.39 -8.00 40.52
CA PRO A 703 8.93 -7.33 41.73
C PRO A 703 9.79 -7.63 42.96
N GLY A 704 10.22 -6.59 43.67
CA GLY A 704 11.14 -6.64 44.80
C GLY A 704 12.64 -6.66 44.45
N GLU A 705 13.02 -6.86 43.18
CA GLU A 705 14.43 -6.77 42.76
C GLU A 705 14.94 -5.32 42.63
N SER A 706 16.26 -5.18 42.53
CA SER A 706 16.92 -3.93 42.13
C SER A 706 18.12 -4.18 41.22
N LEU A 707 18.52 -3.14 40.47
CA LEU A 707 19.62 -3.17 39.51
C LEU A 707 20.29 -1.79 39.43
N VAL A 708 21.63 -1.76 39.45
CA VAL A 708 22.40 -0.52 39.25
C VAL A 708 22.81 -0.41 37.78
N TYR A 709 22.21 0.54 37.08
CA TYR A 709 22.61 0.96 35.74
C TYR A 709 23.66 2.06 35.86
N ARG A 710 24.84 1.92 35.24
CA ARG A 710 25.92 2.91 35.34
C ARG A 710 26.54 3.23 33.97
N PHE A 711 26.42 4.47 33.51
CA PHE A 711 26.98 4.93 32.23
C PHE A 711 27.65 6.29 32.33
N THR A 712 28.57 6.58 31.41
CA THR A 712 29.17 7.91 31.24
C THR A 712 28.59 8.56 29.99
N ALA A 713 28.10 9.80 30.12
CA ALA A 713 27.45 10.55 29.06
C ALA A 713 28.48 11.11 28.07
N GLY A 714 28.88 10.29 27.10
CA GLY A 714 29.91 10.63 26.10
C GLY A 714 29.47 11.62 25.01
N ARG A 715 28.19 12.03 24.98
CA ARG A 715 27.62 12.92 23.94
C ARG A 715 26.57 13.85 24.53
N ALA A 716 26.56 15.09 24.03
CA ALA A 716 25.54 16.10 24.36
C ALA A 716 24.22 15.81 23.63
N GLY A 717 23.10 16.18 24.24
CA GLY A 717 21.78 15.92 23.69
C GLY A 717 20.67 15.97 24.73
N ALA A 718 19.42 16.01 24.25
CA ALA A 718 18.24 15.67 25.03
C ALA A 718 17.88 14.22 24.67
N TRP A 719 18.09 13.29 25.59
CA TRP A 719 17.99 11.86 25.33
C TRP A 719 16.75 11.29 25.99
N LEU A 720 16.06 10.37 25.31
CA LEU A 720 15.02 9.56 25.91
C LEU A 720 15.64 8.52 26.87
N TYR A 721 14.92 8.20 27.94
CA TYR A 721 15.07 6.96 28.67
C TYR A 721 13.69 6.31 28.85
N HIS A 722 13.61 4.98 28.86
CA HIS A 722 12.35 4.26 28.99
C HIS A 722 12.53 2.85 29.55
N CYS A 723 11.44 2.16 29.88
CA CYS A 723 11.49 0.72 30.19
C CYS A 723 11.75 -0.10 28.91
N GLY A 724 12.60 -1.13 28.98
CA GLY A 724 12.92 -2.02 27.86
C GLY A 724 12.23 -3.40 27.92
N THR A 725 11.55 -3.74 29.02
CA THR A 725 10.86 -5.04 29.19
C THR A 725 9.78 -5.25 28.12
N ALA A 726 9.66 -6.48 27.62
CA ALA A 726 8.64 -6.85 26.65
C ALA A 726 7.27 -7.06 27.34
N PRO A 727 6.15 -6.53 26.80
CA PRO A 727 6.01 -5.79 25.54
C PRO A 727 6.25 -4.28 25.70
N MET A 728 7.42 -3.80 25.28
CA MET A 728 7.93 -2.43 25.49
C MET A 728 6.95 -1.31 25.11
N LEU A 729 6.18 -1.51 24.04
CA LEU A 729 5.12 -0.60 23.61
C LEU A 729 4.13 -0.26 24.74
N GLN A 730 3.74 -1.26 25.55
CA GLN A 730 2.85 -1.04 26.69
C GLN A 730 3.56 -0.28 27.80
N HIS A 731 4.82 -0.61 28.13
CA HIS A 731 5.53 0.07 29.21
C HIS A 731 5.70 1.57 28.92
N ILE A 732 6.06 1.95 27.69
CA ILE A 732 6.14 3.35 27.28
C ILE A 732 4.74 3.99 27.30
N ALA A 733 3.72 3.38 26.67
CA ALA A 733 2.35 3.91 26.62
C ALA A 733 1.63 3.97 27.98
N ASN A 734 2.12 3.24 28.99
CA ASN A 734 1.62 3.27 30.36
C ASN A 734 2.35 4.29 31.25
N GLY A 735 3.41 4.97 30.75
CA GLY A 735 4.08 6.07 31.46
C GLY A 735 5.58 5.90 31.73
N MET A 736 6.18 4.76 31.37
CA MET A 736 7.58 4.45 31.69
C MET A 736 8.57 5.07 30.70
N TYR A 737 8.63 6.40 30.69
CA TYR A 737 9.58 7.21 29.92
C TYR A 737 10.03 8.45 30.70
N GLY A 738 11.16 9.04 30.31
CA GLY A 738 11.68 10.30 30.86
C GLY A 738 12.86 10.83 30.04
N ALA A 739 13.50 11.91 30.50
CA ALA A 739 14.58 12.58 29.77
C ALA A 739 15.92 12.59 30.53
N VAL A 740 17.01 12.47 29.79
CA VAL A 740 18.38 12.80 30.23
C VAL A 740 18.86 13.99 29.40
N ILE A 741 19.10 15.13 30.05
CA ILE A 741 19.67 16.32 29.42
C ILE A 741 21.19 16.31 29.66
N VAL A 742 21.96 16.30 28.58
CA VAL A 742 23.43 16.37 28.62
C VAL A 742 23.85 17.65 27.94
N ASP A 743 24.21 18.65 28.73
CA ASP A 743 24.60 19.99 28.24
C ASP A 743 25.78 19.88 27.25
N PRO A 744 25.73 20.51 26.06
CA PRO A 744 26.88 20.61 25.18
C PRO A 744 28.01 21.44 25.81
N PRO A 745 29.27 21.19 25.41
CA PRO A 745 30.39 22.04 25.80
C PRO A 745 30.10 23.50 25.42
N GLN A 746 30.29 24.41 26.37
CA GLN A 746 30.06 25.86 26.17
C GLN A 746 28.60 26.21 25.80
N LEU A 747 27.61 25.44 26.26
CA LEU A 747 26.19 25.83 26.23
C LEU A 747 26.01 27.25 26.81
N PRO A 748 25.48 28.23 26.05
CA PRO A 748 25.26 29.58 26.57
C PRO A 748 24.25 29.61 27.70
N GLU A 749 24.40 30.57 28.61
CA GLU A 749 23.39 30.86 29.63
C GLU A 749 22.18 31.57 29.01
N VAL A 750 21.02 31.37 29.62
CA VAL A 750 19.71 31.90 29.22
C VAL A 750 18.91 32.19 30.49
N ASP A 751 17.97 33.13 30.44
CA ASP A 751 17.22 33.56 31.63
C ASP A 751 16.30 32.44 32.15
N ARG A 752 15.76 31.61 31.26
CA ARG A 752 14.93 30.44 31.62
C ARG A 752 15.17 29.24 30.74
N GLU A 753 15.13 28.05 31.35
CA GLU A 753 15.09 26.78 30.64
C GLU A 753 13.82 25.99 31.02
N TYR A 754 13.15 25.46 30.01
CA TYR A 754 11.99 24.58 30.14
C TYR A 754 12.27 23.24 29.45
N LEU A 755 11.71 22.16 29.99
CA LEU A 755 11.70 20.84 29.37
C LEU A 755 10.26 20.39 29.09
N LEU A 756 9.99 20.00 27.85
CA LEU A 756 8.71 19.50 27.37
C LEU A 756 8.89 18.12 26.73
N VAL A 757 8.56 17.06 27.47
CA VAL A 757 8.54 15.68 26.96
C VAL A 757 7.19 15.43 26.28
N ALA A 758 7.19 15.35 24.95
CA ALA A 758 6.00 15.08 24.15
C ALA A 758 5.66 13.59 24.16
N SER A 759 4.43 13.24 24.52
CA SER A 759 3.98 11.85 24.67
C SER A 759 2.54 11.63 24.21
N GLN A 760 2.23 10.38 23.89
CA GLN A 760 0.89 9.91 23.55
C GLN A 760 0.20 9.32 24.77
N LEU A 761 -1.09 9.63 24.95
CA LEU A 761 -1.93 9.07 25.99
C LEU A 761 -2.94 8.10 25.39
N TYR A 762 -2.93 6.89 25.93
CA TYR A 762 -3.91 5.83 25.64
C TYR A 762 -4.72 5.61 26.92
N LEU A 763 -6.03 5.77 26.85
CA LEU A 763 -6.95 5.76 27.98
C LEU A 763 -7.62 4.39 28.22
N GLY A 764 -8.08 4.17 29.45
CA GLY A 764 -8.76 2.97 29.91
C GLY A 764 -7.82 1.98 30.64
N ALA A 765 -8.35 0.83 31.04
CA ALA A 765 -7.63 -0.14 31.86
C ALA A 765 -6.29 -0.58 31.24
N VAL A 766 -5.23 -0.60 32.06
CA VAL A 766 -3.91 -1.13 31.72
C VAL A 766 -4.04 -2.58 31.22
N GLY A 767 -3.29 -2.93 30.17
CA GLY A 767 -3.29 -4.27 29.58
C GLY A 767 -4.56 -4.65 28.78
N SER A 768 -5.65 -3.88 28.86
CA SER A 768 -6.90 -4.19 28.15
C SER A 768 -6.71 -4.24 26.64
N GLU A 769 -7.32 -5.24 25.98
CA GLU A 769 -7.11 -5.50 24.55
C GLU A 769 -7.42 -4.27 23.68
N GLY A 770 -8.49 -3.54 23.98
CA GLY A 770 -8.85 -2.31 23.28
C GLY A 770 -7.80 -1.19 23.41
N ARG A 771 -7.19 -1.01 24.59
CA ARG A 771 -6.11 -0.03 24.80
C ARG A 771 -4.82 -0.48 24.08
N VAL A 772 -4.47 -1.77 24.17
CA VAL A 772 -3.30 -2.35 23.48
C VAL A 772 -3.47 -2.36 21.96
N ALA A 773 -4.69 -2.55 21.45
CA ALA A 773 -4.99 -2.42 20.02
C ALA A 773 -4.80 -0.98 19.54
N ARG A 774 -5.26 0.03 20.29
CA ARG A 774 -5.01 1.45 19.98
C ARG A 774 -3.52 1.80 20.02
N MET A 775 -2.76 1.29 21.00
CA MET A 775 -1.29 1.42 21.03
C MET A 775 -0.64 0.83 19.76
N ARG A 776 -1.03 -0.37 19.34
CA ARG A 776 -0.50 -1.03 18.13
C ARG A 776 -0.92 -0.35 16.83
N ALA A 777 -2.11 0.24 16.79
CA ALA A 777 -2.63 0.99 15.65
C ALA A 777 -2.10 2.43 15.58
N ASN A 778 -1.37 2.90 16.61
CA ASN A 778 -0.91 4.28 16.77
C ASN A 778 -2.07 5.29 16.75
N THR A 779 -3.14 4.99 17.48
CA THR A 779 -4.32 5.86 17.64
C THR A 779 -4.49 6.26 19.12
N PRO A 780 -3.74 7.27 19.62
CA PRO A 780 -3.93 7.82 20.96
C PRO A 780 -5.31 8.44 21.14
N ASP A 781 -5.75 8.54 22.38
CA ASP A 781 -6.96 9.26 22.77
C ASP A 781 -6.66 10.73 23.11
N ALA A 782 -5.41 11.02 23.49
CA ALA A 782 -4.88 12.37 23.69
C ALA A 782 -3.35 12.41 23.47
N TRP A 783 -2.81 13.62 23.40
CA TRP A 783 -1.37 13.91 23.41
C TRP A 783 -1.07 14.88 24.54
N ALA A 784 0.17 14.88 25.03
CA ALA A 784 0.57 15.73 26.13
C ALA A 784 2.04 16.20 26.00
N PHE A 785 2.31 17.40 26.50
CA PHE A 785 3.64 17.76 26.98
C PHE A 785 3.70 17.42 28.47
N ASN A 786 4.78 16.77 28.93
CA ASN A 786 4.98 16.31 30.31
C ASN A 786 3.81 15.48 30.87
N GLY A 787 3.23 14.61 30.03
CA GLY A 787 2.38 13.49 30.45
C GLY A 787 0.95 13.81 30.90
N VAL A 788 0.54 15.09 30.92
CA VAL A 788 -0.85 15.50 31.19
C VAL A 788 -1.35 16.42 30.06
N ALA A 789 -2.45 16.04 29.43
CA ALA A 789 -3.06 16.80 28.34
C ALA A 789 -3.59 18.16 28.81
N GLY A 790 -3.33 19.23 28.06
CA GLY A 790 -3.85 20.57 28.33
C GLY A 790 -3.29 21.28 29.58
N GLN A 791 -2.38 20.65 30.35
CA GLN A 791 -1.96 21.21 31.65
C GLN A 791 -1.38 22.63 31.56
N TYR A 792 -0.60 22.92 30.51
CA TYR A 792 0.03 24.23 30.29
C TYR A 792 -0.90 25.25 29.62
N ALA A 793 -2.15 24.88 29.33
CA ALA A 793 -3.20 25.83 28.99
C ALA A 793 -3.91 26.37 30.24
N ARG A 794 -4.02 25.54 31.30
CA ARG A 794 -4.58 25.87 32.62
C ARG A 794 -3.56 26.56 33.53
N GLU A 795 -2.33 26.06 33.58
CA GLU A 795 -1.20 26.65 34.30
C GLU A 795 -0.04 26.91 33.32
N PRO A 796 -0.01 28.09 32.69
CA PRO A 796 1.03 28.46 31.73
C PRO A 796 2.45 28.49 32.29
N LEU A 797 3.42 28.46 31.38
CA LEU A 797 4.81 28.81 31.64
C LEU A 797 4.95 30.35 31.79
N THR A 798 6.05 30.85 32.34
CA THR A 798 6.19 32.28 32.72
C THR A 798 7.53 32.88 32.33
N ALA A 799 7.50 34.05 31.69
CA ALA A 799 8.69 34.82 31.30
C ALA A 799 8.46 36.34 31.44
N ARG A 800 9.45 37.13 31.05
CA ARG A 800 9.37 38.59 30.90
C ARG A 800 9.81 39.06 29.52
N ALA A 801 9.38 40.25 29.13
CA ALA A 801 9.86 40.90 27.93
C ALA A 801 11.40 41.06 27.99
N GLY A 802 12.08 40.72 26.90
CA GLY A 802 13.53 40.72 26.78
C GLY A 802 14.25 39.47 27.30
N GLU A 803 13.60 38.57 28.04
CA GLU A 803 14.23 37.31 28.49
C GLU A 803 14.44 36.34 27.32
N ARG A 804 15.62 35.71 27.29
CA ARG A 804 15.92 34.54 26.43
C ARG A 804 15.46 33.26 27.12
N VAL A 805 14.62 32.50 26.44
CA VAL A 805 14.05 31.26 26.97
C VAL A 805 14.42 30.09 26.07
N ARG A 806 14.97 29.02 26.68
CA ARG A 806 15.29 27.75 26.00
C ARG A 806 14.23 26.69 26.28
N PHE A 807 13.64 26.13 25.23
CA PHE A 807 12.74 24.99 25.30
C PHE A 807 13.46 23.72 24.86
N TRP A 808 13.87 22.90 25.82
CA TRP A 808 14.29 21.53 25.61
C TRP A 808 13.06 20.66 25.30
N VAL A 809 13.14 19.82 24.27
CA VAL A 809 12.03 18.97 23.82
C VAL A 809 12.52 17.56 23.54
N VAL A 810 11.78 16.55 24.00
CA VAL A 810 12.03 15.12 23.76
C VAL A 810 10.75 14.43 23.32
N ALA A 811 10.78 13.69 22.22
CA ALA A 811 9.62 12.96 21.70
C ALA A 811 9.59 11.52 22.21
N ALA A 812 8.91 11.27 23.33
CA ALA A 812 8.85 9.94 23.95
C ALA A 812 7.99 8.91 23.18
N GLY A 813 7.03 9.37 22.36
CA GLY A 813 6.18 8.49 21.56
C GLY A 813 5.08 7.80 22.38
N PRO A 814 4.88 6.48 22.26
CA PRO A 814 5.75 5.50 21.58
C PRO A 814 5.63 5.45 20.04
N GLY A 815 4.58 6.03 19.44
CA GLY A 815 4.30 5.92 18.01
C GLY A 815 4.41 7.22 17.21
N GLY A 816 4.71 8.36 17.82
CA GLY A 816 4.75 9.66 17.15
C GLY A 816 5.87 10.58 17.64
N GLY A 817 6.41 11.36 16.71
CA GLY A 817 7.26 12.53 16.98
C GLY A 817 6.44 13.77 17.37
N VAL A 818 7.05 14.96 17.34
CA VAL A 818 6.41 16.27 17.65
C VAL A 818 6.91 17.36 16.69
N ALA A 819 6.04 18.29 16.30
CA ALA A 819 6.39 19.51 15.56
C ALA A 819 6.23 20.74 16.48
N PHE A 820 7.16 20.92 17.42
CA PHE A 820 7.01 21.94 18.47
C PHE A 820 7.14 23.37 17.91
N HIS A 821 6.15 24.21 18.21
CA HIS A 821 6.06 25.61 17.79
C HIS A 821 5.63 26.51 18.96
N VAL A 822 6.13 27.74 18.99
CA VAL A 822 5.68 28.81 19.90
C VAL A 822 5.16 29.99 19.06
N VAL A 823 3.84 30.17 19.05
CA VAL A 823 3.12 31.18 18.28
C VAL A 823 3.52 32.57 18.75
N GLY A 824 3.77 33.48 17.80
CA GLY A 824 4.24 34.85 18.08
C GLY A 824 5.75 34.99 18.24
N THR A 825 6.52 33.90 18.13
CA THR A 825 8.00 33.93 18.20
C THR A 825 8.64 33.34 16.95
N VAL A 826 9.94 33.60 16.79
CA VAL A 826 10.83 32.90 15.85
C VAL A 826 12.04 32.44 16.65
N PHE A 827 12.44 31.17 16.46
CA PHE A 827 13.62 30.62 17.13
C PHE A 827 14.90 31.07 16.42
N ASP A 828 15.87 31.56 17.19
CA ASP A 828 17.20 31.97 16.70
C ASP A 828 18.30 30.93 17.00
N THR A 829 18.13 30.13 18.05
CA THR A 829 18.91 28.90 18.25
C THR A 829 18.05 27.66 17.97
N VAL A 830 18.60 26.70 17.22
CA VAL A 830 18.04 25.36 17.07
C VAL A 830 19.15 24.33 17.29
N TYR A 831 18.94 23.40 18.22
CA TYR A 831 19.81 22.26 18.47
C TYR A 831 19.00 20.97 18.39
N GLN A 832 19.45 20.01 17.60
CA GLN A 832 18.72 18.77 17.32
C GLN A 832 19.69 17.59 17.15
N GLU A 833 19.42 16.49 17.84
CA GLU A 833 20.15 15.22 17.67
C GLU A 833 21.68 15.36 17.80
N GLY A 834 22.12 16.16 18.77
CA GLY A 834 23.54 16.39 19.06
C GLY A 834 24.21 17.52 18.28
N ALA A 835 23.49 18.22 17.38
CA ALA A 835 24.06 19.27 16.52
C ALA A 835 23.22 20.55 16.47
N HIS A 836 23.87 21.71 16.41
CA HIS A 836 23.20 22.97 16.04
C HIS A 836 22.74 22.91 14.58
N ARG A 837 21.54 23.44 14.33
CA ARG A 837 20.92 23.64 13.01
C ARG A 837 20.75 25.13 12.68
N LEU A 838 20.70 25.96 13.73
CA LEU A 838 20.67 27.42 13.69
C LEU A 838 21.31 27.94 14.98
N ARG A 839 21.91 29.12 14.93
CA ARG A 839 22.53 29.83 16.06
C ARG A 839 22.21 31.34 15.98
N PRO A 840 22.31 32.11 17.08
CA PRO A 840 22.00 33.54 17.08
C PRO A 840 22.89 34.38 16.15
N GLU A 841 24.08 33.89 15.78
CA GLU A 841 24.94 34.52 14.77
C GLU A 841 24.53 34.26 13.30
N ASP A 842 23.59 33.34 13.04
CA ASP A 842 23.09 33.05 11.69
C ASP A 842 22.03 34.09 11.25
N PRO A 843 22.01 34.54 9.98
CA PRO A 843 21.05 35.53 9.48
C PRO A 843 19.64 34.96 9.20
N GLY A 844 19.25 33.88 9.87
CA GLY A 844 18.04 33.11 9.63
C GLY A 844 17.23 32.87 10.90
N GLY A 845 16.02 32.35 10.74
CA GLY A 845 15.12 32.01 11.85
C GLY A 845 14.39 30.69 11.60
N ALA A 846 14.07 29.96 12.66
CA ALA A 846 13.31 28.73 12.59
C ALA A 846 11.93 28.87 13.26
N GLN A 847 10.92 28.25 12.66
CA GLN A 847 9.53 28.31 13.13
C GLN A 847 9.10 27.10 13.96
N VAL A 848 9.74 25.93 13.76
CA VAL A 848 9.32 24.64 14.31
C VAL A 848 10.55 23.79 14.66
N LEU A 849 10.57 23.17 15.84
CA LEU A 849 11.46 22.06 16.18
C LEU A 849 10.76 20.72 15.85
N GLY A 850 11.07 20.17 14.68
CA GLY A 850 10.53 18.89 14.22
C GLY A 850 11.36 17.70 14.69
N LEU A 851 10.84 16.91 15.63
CA LEU A 851 11.47 15.71 16.18
C LEU A 851 10.68 14.46 15.79
N SER A 852 11.35 13.40 15.35
CA SER A 852 10.76 12.06 15.22
C SER A 852 10.66 11.38 16.59
N THR A 853 9.96 10.25 16.68
CA THR A 853 9.94 9.42 17.89
C THR A 853 11.37 9.10 18.38
N ALA A 854 11.58 9.17 19.70
CA ALA A 854 12.85 9.04 20.41
C ALA A 854 13.93 10.10 20.12
N GLN A 855 13.63 11.13 19.33
CA GLN A 855 14.55 12.25 19.09
C GLN A 855 14.40 13.36 20.13
N GLY A 856 15.46 14.18 20.27
CA GLY A 856 15.47 15.32 21.17
C GLY A 856 16.34 16.49 20.72
N GLY A 857 16.10 17.64 21.36
CA GLY A 857 16.77 18.89 21.03
C GLY A 857 16.39 20.04 21.96
N PHE A 858 16.76 21.25 21.56
CA PHE A 858 16.23 22.49 22.13
C PHE A 858 16.10 23.59 21.07
N VAL A 859 15.25 24.57 21.38
CA VAL A 859 15.16 25.85 20.66
C VAL A 859 15.24 27.01 21.65
N GLU A 860 15.68 28.17 21.17
CA GLU A 860 15.68 29.42 21.94
C GLU A 860 14.95 30.52 21.19
N ALA A 861 14.31 31.41 21.93
CA ALA A 861 13.80 32.68 21.44
C ALA A 861 13.94 33.75 22.53
N VAL A 862 13.82 35.01 22.15
CA VAL A 862 13.59 36.15 23.05
C VAL A 862 12.15 36.60 22.86
N PHE A 863 11.42 36.81 23.95
CA PHE A 863 10.06 37.37 23.89
C PHE A 863 10.15 38.91 23.86
N PRO A 864 9.72 39.60 22.79
CA PRO A 864 10.01 41.03 22.63
C PRO A 864 9.08 41.97 23.41
N GLU A 865 7.89 41.49 23.78
CA GLU A 865 6.83 42.28 24.44
C GLU A 865 6.04 41.41 25.42
N ALA A 866 5.31 42.04 26.34
CA ALA A 866 4.43 41.33 27.28
C ALA A 866 3.17 40.81 26.56
N GLY A 867 2.73 39.60 26.92
CA GLY A 867 1.58 38.96 26.27
C GLY A 867 1.55 37.44 26.45
N ARG A 868 0.51 36.82 25.90
CA ARG A 868 0.31 35.36 25.94
C ARG A 868 0.78 34.72 24.64
N TYR A 869 1.77 33.84 24.72
CA TYR A 869 2.38 33.15 23.57
C TYR A 869 2.03 31.65 23.60
N PRO A 870 1.03 31.18 22.83
CA PRO A 870 0.67 29.77 22.77
C PRO A 870 1.81 28.88 22.24
N PHE A 871 1.94 27.67 22.76
CA PHE A 871 2.82 26.65 22.19
C PHE A 871 2.08 25.35 21.89
N VAL A 872 2.48 24.64 20.84
CA VAL A 872 1.72 23.52 20.25
C VAL A 872 2.63 22.44 19.65
N ASP A 873 2.10 21.21 19.52
CA ASP A 873 2.48 20.32 18.41
C ASP A 873 1.72 20.75 17.15
N HIS A 874 2.43 21.20 16.11
CA HIS A 874 1.85 21.83 14.93
C HIS A 874 1.09 20.83 14.00
N ASP A 875 1.12 19.52 14.28
CA ASP A 875 0.07 18.60 13.82
C ASP A 875 -1.22 18.89 14.64
N MET A 876 -1.99 19.90 14.21
CA MET A 876 -3.03 20.55 15.02
C MET A 876 -4.05 19.61 15.68
N ARG A 877 -4.32 18.45 15.08
CA ARG A 877 -5.17 17.38 15.65
C ARG A 877 -4.71 16.94 17.05
N ARG A 878 -3.41 17.10 17.35
CA ARG A 878 -2.77 16.74 18.61
C ARG A 878 -2.74 17.90 19.59
N ALA A 879 -2.58 19.13 19.09
CA ALA A 879 -2.76 20.34 19.89
C ALA A 879 -4.21 20.39 20.41
N GLU A 880 -5.19 20.24 19.52
CA GLU A 880 -6.62 20.11 19.84
C GLU A 880 -6.91 18.92 20.76
N ALA A 881 -6.09 17.87 20.74
CA ALA A 881 -6.15 16.71 21.63
C ALA A 881 -5.13 16.74 22.79
N GLY A 882 -4.63 17.93 23.18
CA GLY A 882 -3.97 18.17 24.47
C GLY A 882 -2.49 18.55 24.44
N ALA A 883 -1.79 18.43 23.31
CA ALA A 883 -0.40 18.86 23.15
C ALA A 883 -0.31 20.37 22.86
N HIS A 884 -0.77 21.18 23.79
CA HIS A 884 -0.67 22.64 23.74
C HIS A 884 -0.49 23.27 25.13
N GLY A 885 -0.13 24.55 25.14
CA GLY A 885 -0.03 25.39 26.33
C GLY A 885 0.21 26.85 25.97
N ALA A 886 0.65 27.66 26.93
CA ALA A 886 1.12 29.02 26.69
C ALA A 886 2.31 29.39 27.58
N VAL A 887 3.04 30.41 27.15
CA VAL A 887 3.93 31.22 27.98
C VAL A 887 3.23 32.54 28.25
N GLU A 888 3.01 32.90 29.50
CA GLU A 888 2.61 34.26 29.90
C GLU A 888 3.88 35.08 30.09
N VAL A 889 4.04 36.11 29.25
CA VAL A 889 5.17 37.03 29.29
C VAL A 889 4.70 38.30 29.99
N SER A 890 5.31 38.58 31.13
CA SER A 890 5.12 39.83 31.90
C SER A 890 6.06 40.94 31.40
N GLU A 891 5.84 42.17 31.86
CA GLU A 891 6.79 43.28 31.67
C GLU A 891 8.12 43.03 32.40
#